data_AF-A0A7W7DAL7-F1
#
_entry.id   AF-A0A7W7DAL7-F1
#
_cell.length_a   1.000
_cell.length_b   1.000
_cell.length_c   1.000
_cell.angle_alpha   90.00
_cell.angle_beta   90.00
_cell.angle_gamma   90.00
#
_symmetry.space_group_name_H-M   'P 1'
#
loop_
_entity.id
_entity.type
_entity.pdbx_description
1 polymer ?
#
loop_
_entity_poly.entity_id
_entity_poly.type
_entity_poly.pdbx_seq_one_letter_code
_entity_poly.pdbx_strand_id
1 'polypeptide(L)'
;MSGVVRLTAEWALFGKDSGAGGDYGIIAGSRGEFSRDEFHDILFRWSPGQVSPPEVTISCLRVDDEGAYIGLAVHGWSNRRDHEGRPVALTSYYCVPYSMLQDTPVSYEALYAAVATCAPVGEDPVVLTVPVLDEPQLAAIAARAGDTAKAAAALLLTEEQICVLGGENLHVLDRLRYLDTVAALLPYGVRTRLTASTWTDSATSHRIKLSFAKNAKRDAFPLHWNTTAGRPWSQTTREYYDALVRRPPVTVVRALAAATKPVGFRHAFDVAEAVLEGVPATGDILDVPALPGPPAPPELPAVPENPATIEDLLHRCAAALNTRDYGELGLAAAGLKALADAREPSRHDRARHRQIIETRVLPAAAAGPRGPDGAFYELILRLGYGHALTSADLDSITRAALPSADLYAAMARMPLDDDLVQVRVAVRAPESSLAHMVERTAISLLIPVAAHEPSDPEVVRYLRDRVTRHADRLTGNAEIARVLEEHVFLSAAVAAAYPGDPETQANVLDEFLHIAYGPSPADDRLGAIAARAVEPHIAMLLVAAASTRARRTRPRALWQALRGRAGLLRRPAPGAEPGGPGAAGPAVAVDAPISDTAPTRSFLRTRRRHGGPPVLPSAADEHRRVARVELARFLVIMVPGAVLALAVLYLVIGR
;
A
#
# COMPACT_ATOMS: atom_id res chain seq x y z
N MET A 1 24.79 29.85 -0.33
CA MET A 1 24.28 29.23 0.91
C MET A 1 22.92 29.83 1.16
N SER A 2 21.85 29.03 1.18
CA SER A 2 20.53 29.54 1.51
C SER A 2 20.48 29.98 2.96
N GLY A 3 19.87 31.13 3.21
CA GLY A 3 19.66 31.61 4.58
C GLY A 3 18.73 30.68 5.34
N VAL A 4 18.84 30.64 6.66
CA VAL A 4 17.91 29.93 7.54
C VAL A 4 17.40 30.89 8.61
N VAL A 5 16.13 30.74 8.99
CA VAL A 5 15.51 31.45 10.11
C VAL A 5 15.11 30.46 11.20
N ARG A 6 15.13 30.91 12.45
CA ARG A 6 14.64 30.15 13.60
C ARG A 6 13.24 30.63 13.95
N LEU A 7 12.25 29.76 13.83
CA LEU A 7 10.85 30.05 14.12
C LEU A 7 10.45 29.29 15.39
N THR A 8 9.81 29.98 16.34
CA THR A 8 9.21 29.29 17.50
C THR A 8 7.80 28.86 17.13
N ALA A 9 7.52 27.57 17.31
CA ALA A 9 6.25 26.95 16.94
C ALA A 9 5.61 26.29 18.16
N GLU A 10 4.34 26.60 18.39
CA GLU A 10 3.46 25.82 19.24
C GLU A 10 3.14 24.50 18.54
N TRP A 11 2.88 23.43 19.28
CA TRP A 11 2.64 22.11 18.70
C TRP A 11 1.64 21.28 19.49
N ALA A 12 0.96 20.36 18.80
CA ALA A 12 0.10 19.37 19.41
C ALA A 12 0.14 18.05 18.64
N LEU A 13 -0.10 16.95 19.34
CA LEU A 13 -0.24 15.62 18.77
C LEU A 13 -1.67 15.15 18.99
N PHE A 14 -2.41 14.92 17.92
CA PHE A 14 -3.78 14.42 17.93
C PHE A 14 -3.82 12.95 17.49
N GLY A 15 -4.62 12.12 18.17
CA GLY A 15 -4.66 10.69 17.94
C GLY A 15 -5.48 9.93 18.96
N LYS A 16 -5.24 8.62 19.07
CA LYS A 16 -5.71 7.78 20.18
C LYS A 16 -4.54 7.34 21.06
N ASP A 17 -4.79 7.25 22.36
CA ASP A 17 -3.87 6.63 23.31
C ASP A 17 -3.78 5.11 23.10
N SER A 18 -2.58 4.57 23.25
CA SER A 18 -2.34 3.14 23.11
C SER A 18 -3.13 2.35 24.16
N GLY A 19 -4.05 1.50 23.69
CA GLY A 19 -4.89 0.66 24.56
C GLY A 19 -6.13 1.35 25.14
N ALA A 20 -6.34 2.64 24.89
CA ALA A 20 -7.56 3.32 25.30
C ALA A 20 -8.71 3.05 24.30
N GLY A 21 -9.91 2.79 24.81
CA GLY A 21 -11.14 2.69 24.01
C GLY A 21 -11.75 4.05 23.64
N GLY A 22 -11.08 5.16 23.97
CA GLY A 22 -11.59 6.52 23.79
C GLY A 22 -11.60 7.01 22.34
N ASP A 23 -12.32 8.11 22.13
CA ASP A 23 -12.33 8.86 20.87
C ASP A 23 -10.98 9.54 20.60
N TYR A 24 -10.78 9.96 19.35
CA TYR A 24 -9.60 10.73 18.97
C TYR A 24 -9.57 12.07 19.71
N GLY A 25 -8.41 12.47 20.21
CA GLY A 25 -8.20 13.73 20.91
C GLY A 25 -6.75 14.17 20.89
N ILE A 26 -6.46 15.33 21.48
CA ILE A 26 -5.07 15.74 21.74
C ILE A 26 -4.47 14.74 22.73
N ILE A 27 -3.30 14.19 22.45
CA ILE A 27 -2.54 13.27 23.30
C ILE A 27 -1.47 14.04 24.07
N ALA A 28 -0.77 14.94 23.38
CA ALA A 28 0.30 15.76 23.90
C ALA A 28 0.31 17.11 23.16
N GLY A 29 0.98 18.12 23.72
CA GLY A 29 1.17 19.41 23.07
C GLY A 29 2.00 20.34 23.95
N SER A 30 2.41 21.47 23.38
CA SER A 30 3.05 22.53 24.12
C SER A 30 2.08 23.18 25.12
N ARG A 31 2.65 23.78 26.17
CA ARG A 31 1.98 24.60 27.20
C ARG A 31 2.31 26.08 27.03
N GLY A 32 2.47 26.51 25.79
CA GLY A 32 2.66 27.91 25.45
C GLY A 32 1.32 28.61 25.32
N GLU A 33 1.11 29.27 24.18
CA GLU A 33 -0.05 30.15 23.97
C GLU A 33 -1.39 29.41 23.87
N PHE A 34 -1.38 28.19 23.33
CA PHE A 34 -2.61 27.42 23.12
C PHE A 34 -2.80 26.33 24.18
N SER A 35 -4.00 26.30 24.75
CA SER A 35 -4.47 25.21 25.57
C SER A 35 -4.79 23.97 24.74
N ARG A 36 -4.94 22.83 25.42
CA ARG A 36 -5.32 21.55 24.81
C ARG A 36 -6.69 21.64 24.10
N ASP A 37 -7.64 22.36 24.67
CA ASP A 37 -8.98 22.50 24.11
C ASP A 37 -8.95 23.41 22.87
N GLU A 38 -8.13 24.46 22.87
CA GLU A 38 -7.93 25.31 21.68
C GLU A 38 -7.26 24.55 20.54
N PHE A 39 -6.24 23.73 20.82
CA PHE A 39 -5.66 22.85 19.80
C PHE A 39 -6.70 21.87 19.23
N HIS A 40 -7.56 21.32 20.08
CA HIS A 40 -8.64 20.45 19.65
C HIS A 40 -9.60 21.19 18.71
N ASP A 41 -10.05 22.39 19.08
CA ASP A 41 -10.95 23.22 18.27
C ASP A 41 -10.31 23.64 16.94
N ILE A 42 -9.02 23.98 16.93
CA ILE A 42 -8.27 24.32 15.73
C ILE A 42 -8.24 23.14 14.75
N LEU A 43 -7.87 21.96 15.23
CA LEU A 43 -7.77 20.75 14.40
C LEU A 43 -9.13 20.28 13.88
N PHE A 44 -10.19 20.41 14.70
CA PHE A 44 -11.53 20.05 14.28
C PHE A 44 -12.09 21.03 13.23
N ARG A 45 -11.87 22.34 13.43
CA ARG A 45 -12.33 23.41 12.52
C ARG A 45 -11.80 23.27 11.10
N TRP A 46 -10.57 22.79 10.95
CA TRP A 46 -9.88 22.64 9.66
C TRP A 46 -9.69 21.18 9.27
N SER A 47 -10.49 20.27 9.83
CA SER A 47 -10.41 18.85 9.49
C SER A 47 -10.72 18.63 8.00
N PRO A 48 -9.87 17.88 7.29
CA PRO A 48 -10.09 17.53 5.88
C PRO A 48 -11.12 16.39 5.70
N GLY A 49 -11.67 15.85 6.79
CA GLY A 49 -12.60 14.73 6.80
C GLY A 49 -11.91 13.38 6.98
N GLN A 50 -12.58 12.31 6.54
CA GLN A 50 -12.02 10.95 6.61
C GLN A 50 -11.06 10.73 5.45
N VAL A 51 -9.79 10.98 5.72
CA VAL A 51 -8.71 10.95 4.74
C VAL A 51 -7.71 9.84 5.05
N SER A 52 -7.13 9.25 4.00
CA SER A 52 -6.09 8.23 4.16
C SER A 52 -4.72 8.92 4.24
N PRO A 53 -3.95 8.76 5.32
CA PRO A 53 -2.59 9.29 5.39
C PRO A 53 -1.67 8.72 4.29
N PRO A 54 -0.62 9.47 3.85
CA PRO A 54 -0.17 10.75 4.41
C PRO A 54 -0.88 11.99 3.82
N GLU A 55 -1.16 12.96 4.67
CA GLU A 55 -1.78 14.24 4.29
C GLU A 55 -1.19 15.43 5.06
N VAL A 56 -1.14 16.59 4.41
CA VAL A 56 -0.79 17.86 5.04
C VAL A 56 -1.91 18.88 4.85
N THR A 57 -2.35 19.50 5.95
CA THR A 57 -3.32 20.61 5.94
C THR A 57 -2.66 21.88 6.46
N ILE A 58 -2.75 22.95 5.67
CA ILE A 58 -2.36 24.31 6.03
C ILE A 58 -3.60 25.03 6.57
N SER A 59 -3.47 25.55 7.79
CA SER A 59 -4.51 26.30 8.49
C SER A 59 -4.03 27.72 8.79
N CYS A 60 -4.98 28.62 8.98
CA CYS A 60 -4.73 29.94 9.54
C CYS A 60 -5.64 30.14 10.76
N LEU A 61 -5.07 30.69 11.82
CA LEU A 61 -5.76 31.09 13.03
C LEU A 61 -5.59 32.59 13.19
N ARG A 62 -6.61 33.25 13.74
CA ARG A 62 -6.48 34.61 14.26
C ARG A 62 -6.84 34.57 15.73
N VAL A 63 -5.95 35.12 16.54
CA VAL A 63 -6.15 35.38 17.96
C VAL A 63 -6.25 36.90 18.08
N ASP A 64 -7.31 37.39 18.71
CA ASP A 64 -7.73 38.79 18.58
C ASP A 64 -6.62 39.80 18.98
N ASP A 65 -5.85 39.49 20.03
CA ASP A 65 -4.79 40.37 20.55
C ASP A 65 -3.36 40.01 20.08
N GLU A 66 -3.13 38.80 19.57
CA GLU A 66 -1.79 38.29 19.23
C GLU A 66 -1.51 38.19 17.73
N GLY A 67 -2.55 38.37 16.90
CA GLY A 67 -2.44 38.37 15.46
C GLY A 67 -2.73 37.01 14.82
N ALA A 68 -2.12 36.76 13.67
CA ALA A 68 -2.38 35.57 12.87
C ALA A 68 -1.32 34.50 13.11
N TYR A 69 -1.74 33.24 13.13
CA TYR A 69 -0.84 32.08 13.14
C TYR A 69 -1.02 31.27 11.87
N ILE A 70 0.08 30.72 11.36
CA ILE A 70 0.08 29.76 10.26
C ILE A 70 0.32 28.38 10.83
N GLY A 71 -0.63 27.48 10.63
CA GLY A 71 -0.59 26.12 11.15
C GLY A 71 -0.39 25.07 10.07
N LEU A 72 0.33 24.01 10.40
CA LEU A 72 0.54 22.83 9.57
C LEU A 72 0.13 21.58 10.35
N ALA A 73 -0.89 20.89 9.89
CA ALA A 73 -1.28 19.56 10.38
C ALA A 73 -0.69 18.50 9.45
N VAL A 74 0.12 17.60 9.99
CA VAL A 74 0.73 16.47 9.26
C VAL A 74 0.11 15.18 9.75
N HIS A 75 -0.74 14.59 8.92
CA HIS A 75 -1.44 13.34 9.18
C HIS A 75 -0.62 12.16 8.64
N GLY A 76 -0.35 11.17 9.49
CA GLY A 76 0.48 10.02 9.16
C GLY A 76 0.08 8.75 9.90
N TRP A 77 0.45 7.60 9.34
CA TRP A 77 0.35 6.33 10.06
C TRP A 77 1.36 6.26 11.18
N SER A 78 0.94 5.78 12.35
CA SER A 78 1.84 5.44 13.43
C SER A 78 2.03 3.94 13.55
N ASN A 79 3.11 3.53 14.22
CA ASN A 79 3.31 2.13 14.60
C ASN A 79 2.38 1.68 15.75
N ARG A 80 1.50 2.55 16.25
CA ARG A 80 0.56 2.24 17.32
C ARG A 80 -0.66 1.52 16.74
N ARG A 81 -1.19 0.59 17.53
CA ARG A 81 -2.45 -0.08 17.25
C ARG A 81 -3.46 0.25 18.34
N ASP A 82 -4.73 0.36 17.96
CA ASP A 82 -5.82 0.49 18.92
C ASP A 82 -6.10 -0.85 19.62
N HIS A 83 -7.10 -0.87 20.52
CA HIS A 83 -7.46 -2.08 21.26
C HIS A 83 -8.01 -3.22 20.37
N GLU A 84 -8.43 -2.91 19.14
CA GLU A 84 -8.86 -3.89 18.14
C GLU A 84 -7.72 -4.30 17.19
N GLY A 85 -6.50 -3.80 17.43
CA GLY A 85 -5.33 -4.09 16.61
C GLY A 85 -5.26 -3.29 15.31
N ARG A 86 -6.11 -2.28 15.09
CA ARG A 86 -6.10 -1.46 13.87
C ARG A 86 -5.01 -0.39 13.96
N PRO A 87 -4.33 -0.05 12.85
CA PRO A 87 -3.37 1.06 12.84
C PRO A 87 -4.00 2.37 13.29
N VAL A 88 -3.33 3.10 14.19
CA VAL A 88 -3.77 4.42 14.65
C VAL A 88 -3.11 5.48 13.79
N ALA A 89 -3.92 6.34 13.18
CA ALA A 89 -3.42 7.53 12.52
C ALA A 89 -3.10 8.61 13.57
N LEU A 90 -1.98 9.31 13.40
CA LEU A 90 -1.60 10.45 14.23
C LEU A 90 -1.55 11.70 13.37
N THR A 91 -1.94 12.83 13.97
CA THR A 91 -1.79 14.16 13.36
C THR A 91 -0.86 14.98 14.25
N SER A 92 0.31 15.32 13.74
CA SER A 92 1.20 16.30 14.37
C SER A 92 0.84 17.69 13.85
N TYR A 93 0.47 18.59 14.75
CA TYR A 93 0.13 19.96 14.44
C TYR A 93 1.23 20.90 14.93
N TYR A 94 1.60 21.88 14.11
CA TYR A 94 2.53 22.93 14.45
C TYR A 94 1.97 24.27 13.99
N CYS A 95 2.07 25.32 14.79
CA CYS A 95 1.70 26.66 14.35
C CYS A 95 2.71 27.72 14.76
N VAL A 96 3.03 28.61 13.83
CA VAL A 96 3.99 29.71 14.00
C VAL A 96 3.27 31.06 13.94
N PRO A 97 3.66 32.04 14.78
CA PRO A 97 3.17 33.40 14.66
C PRO A 97 3.53 33.98 13.29
N TYR A 98 2.55 34.57 12.61
CA TYR A 98 2.76 35.15 11.29
C TYR A 98 3.70 36.37 11.32
N SER A 99 3.78 37.07 12.46
CA SER A 99 4.74 38.17 12.66
C SER A 99 6.18 37.74 12.37
N MET A 100 6.58 36.52 12.75
CA MET A 100 7.91 35.98 12.42
C MET A 100 8.11 35.74 10.92
N LEU A 101 7.02 35.51 10.17
CA LEU A 101 7.05 35.28 8.72
C LEU A 101 7.00 36.57 7.90
N GLN A 102 6.59 37.70 8.51
CA GLN A 102 6.53 38.99 7.83
C GLN A 102 7.92 39.53 7.50
N ASP A 103 8.87 39.34 8.42
CA ASP A 103 10.25 39.84 8.29
C ASP A 103 11.13 38.85 7.50
N THR A 104 10.84 37.56 7.64
CA THR A 104 11.58 36.48 6.98
C THR A 104 10.62 35.48 6.33
N PRO A 105 10.13 35.77 5.12
CA PRO A 105 9.26 34.88 4.38
C PRO A 105 9.85 33.48 4.24
N VAL A 106 9.03 32.47 4.46
CA VAL A 106 9.33 31.05 4.18
C VAL A 106 8.25 30.44 3.30
N SER A 107 8.58 29.34 2.64
CA SER A 107 7.65 28.54 1.83
C SER A 107 6.95 27.47 2.68
N TYR A 108 5.78 26.99 2.26
CA TYR A 108 5.12 25.87 2.94
C TYR A 108 5.89 24.57 2.81
N GLU A 109 6.55 24.33 1.66
CA GLU A 109 7.45 23.18 1.46
C GLU A 109 8.61 23.21 2.47
N ALA A 110 9.23 24.38 2.68
CA ALA A 110 10.31 24.55 3.65
C ALA A 110 9.83 24.34 5.10
N LEU A 111 8.66 24.88 5.46
CA LEU A 111 8.07 24.68 6.78
C LEU A 111 7.73 23.21 7.02
N TYR A 112 7.15 22.53 6.03
CA TYR A 112 6.86 21.10 6.09
C TYR A 112 8.12 20.26 6.32
N ALA A 113 9.19 20.53 5.60
CA ALA A 113 10.46 19.80 5.75
C ALA A 113 11.02 19.93 7.18
N ALA A 114 10.91 21.12 7.78
CA ALA A 114 11.34 21.36 9.15
C ALA A 114 10.48 20.60 10.17
N VAL A 115 9.15 20.62 10.04
CA VAL A 115 8.28 19.93 10.99
C VAL A 115 8.26 18.41 10.82
N ALA A 116 8.45 17.91 9.60
CA ALA A 116 8.49 16.47 9.31
C ALA A 116 9.71 15.76 9.95
N THR A 117 10.77 16.53 10.23
CA THR A 117 11.97 16.05 10.94
C THR A 117 11.99 16.42 12.42
N CYS A 118 11.01 17.21 12.88
CA CYS A 118 10.86 17.61 14.26
C CYS A 118 10.05 16.54 15.02
N ALA A 119 10.68 15.92 16.02
CA ALA A 119 9.99 15.14 17.03
C ALA A 119 9.94 16.00 18.30
N PRO A 120 8.79 16.60 18.65
CA PRO A 120 8.70 17.47 19.81
C PRO A 120 8.96 16.65 21.07
N VAL A 121 9.80 17.19 21.96
CA VAL A 121 10.15 16.59 23.24
C VAL A 121 9.76 17.57 24.35
N GLY A 122 9.02 17.09 25.35
CA GLY A 122 8.60 17.90 26.48
C GLY A 122 7.24 18.56 26.28
N GLU A 123 7.05 19.72 26.89
CA GLU A 123 5.80 20.49 26.87
C GLU A 123 6.05 21.95 26.46
N ASP A 124 7.26 22.29 26.01
CA ASP A 124 7.60 23.64 25.57
C ASP A 124 7.34 23.81 24.06
N PRO A 125 7.15 25.06 23.58
CA PRO A 125 7.19 25.37 22.15
C PRO A 125 8.52 24.95 21.52
N VAL A 126 8.50 24.49 20.27
CA VAL A 126 9.68 24.00 19.56
C VAL A 126 10.30 25.09 18.68
N VAL A 127 11.63 25.09 18.55
CA VAL A 127 12.32 26.00 17.62
C VAL A 127 12.65 25.26 16.33
N LEU A 128 12.01 25.68 15.24
CA LEU A 128 12.21 25.15 13.89
C LEU A 128 13.30 25.95 13.18
N THR A 129 14.22 25.26 12.49
CA THR A 129 15.17 25.89 11.57
C THR A 129 14.63 25.74 10.16
N VAL A 130 14.21 26.84 9.55
CA VAL A 130 13.51 26.84 8.27
C VAL A 130 14.32 27.65 7.25
N PRO A 131 14.60 27.11 6.05
CA PRO A 131 15.17 27.88 4.96
C PRO A 131 14.32 29.12 4.63
N VAL A 132 14.95 30.28 4.51
CA VAL A 132 14.27 31.51 4.06
C VAL A 132 13.95 31.43 2.58
N LEU A 133 12.87 32.08 2.16
CA LEU A 133 12.44 32.19 0.77
C LEU A 133 13.38 33.10 -0.01
N ASP A 134 14.51 32.54 -0.43
CA ASP A 134 15.57 33.20 -1.19
C ASP A 134 15.43 33.01 -2.70
N GLU A 135 16.34 33.62 -3.46
CA GLU A 135 16.29 33.63 -4.93
C GLU A 135 16.27 32.21 -5.56
N PRO A 136 17.12 31.25 -5.14
CA PRO A 136 16.99 29.85 -5.59
C PRO A 136 15.61 29.23 -5.34
N GLN A 137 15.00 29.46 -4.17
CA GLN A 137 13.68 28.93 -3.86
C GLN A 137 12.58 29.60 -4.67
N LEU A 138 12.64 30.93 -4.83
CA LEU A 138 11.71 31.68 -5.67
C LEU A 138 11.78 31.20 -7.12
N ALA A 139 12.97 30.99 -7.66
CA ALA A 139 13.17 30.45 -9.01
C ALA A 139 12.59 29.02 -9.14
N ALA A 140 12.81 28.15 -8.15
CA ALA A 140 12.25 26.80 -8.14
C ALA A 140 10.72 26.79 -8.10
N ILE A 141 10.12 27.67 -7.29
CA ILE A 141 8.66 27.84 -7.22
C ILE A 141 8.12 28.38 -8.56
N ALA A 142 8.78 29.38 -9.13
CA ALA A 142 8.42 30.00 -10.39
C ALA A 142 8.49 29.01 -11.57
N ALA A 143 9.47 28.11 -11.59
CA ALA A 143 9.57 27.05 -12.60
C ALA A 143 8.38 26.09 -12.59
N ARG A 144 7.69 25.95 -11.44
CA ARG A 144 6.48 25.11 -11.28
C ARG A 144 5.18 25.88 -11.54
N ALA A 145 5.23 27.19 -11.77
CA ALA A 145 4.06 28.06 -11.95
C ALA A 145 3.44 27.92 -13.35
N GLY A 146 2.92 26.74 -13.66
CA GLY A 146 2.14 26.47 -14.86
C GLY A 146 0.74 27.08 -14.83
N ASP A 147 0.02 26.95 -15.94
CA ASP A 147 -1.29 27.60 -16.15
C ASP A 147 -2.34 27.20 -15.11
N THR A 148 -2.34 25.94 -14.67
CA THR A 148 -3.25 25.45 -13.63
C THR A 148 -3.01 26.14 -12.28
N ALA A 149 -1.75 26.45 -11.94
CA ALA A 149 -1.43 27.16 -10.70
C ALA A 149 -1.84 28.64 -10.77
N LYS A 150 -1.62 29.28 -11.93
CA LYS A 150 -2.08 30.66 -12.20
C LYS A 150 -3.60 30.77 -12.14
N ALA A 151 -4.32 29.81 -12.74
CA ALA A 151 -5.78 29.76 -12.69
C ALA A 151 -6.29 29.61 -11.26
N ALA A 152 -5.70 28.71 -10.47
CA ALA A 152 -6.06 28.56 -9.05
C ALA A 152 -5.80 29.84 -8.24
N ALA A 153 -4.67 30.51 -8.45
CA ALA A 153 -4.38 31.79 -7.78
C ALA A 153 -5.43 32.86 -8.13
N ALA A 154 -5.78 32.99 -9.41
CA ALA A 154 -6.78 33.95 -9.86
C ALA A 154 -8.19 33.68 -9.30
N LEU A 155 -8.60 32.43 -9.20
CA LEU A 155 -9.89 32.02 -8.61
C LEU A 155 -9.92 32.26 -7.08
N LEU A 156 -8.78 32.09 -6.38
CA LEU A 156 -8.72 32.34 -4.93
C LEU A 156 -8.92 33.81 -4.58
N LEU A 157 -8.48 34.74 -5.43
CA LEU A 157 -8.68 36.17 -5.21
C LEU A 157 -10.16 36.57 -5.21
N THR A 158 -11.02 35.83 -5.90
CA THR A 158 -12.47 36.04 -5.90
C THR A 158 -13.19 35.28 -4.77
N GLU A 159 -12.44 34.89 -3.72
CA GLU A 159 -12.91 34.14 -2.55
C GLU A 159 -13.50 32.74 -2.85
N GLU A 160 -13.36 32.25 -4.07
CA GLU A 160 -13.86 30.93 -4.44
C GLU A 160 -13.11 29.83 -3.69
N GLN A 161 -13.84 28.82 -3.24
CA GLN A 161 -13.24 27.59 -2.74
C GLN A 161 -12.90 26.72 -3.94
N ILE A 162 -11.65 26.26 -4.04
CA ILE A 162 -11.15 25.50 -5.19
C ILE A 162 -10.90 24.05 -4.78
N CYS A 163 -11.35 23.15 -5.63
CA CYS A 163 -11.08 21.73 -5.50
C CYS A 163 -10.34 21.23 -6.74
N VAL A 164 -9.09 20.81 -6.55
CA VAL A 164 -8.24 20.25 -7.60
C VAL A 164 -8.52 18.76 -7.76
N LEU A 165 -8.95 18.35 -8.95
CA LEU A 165 -9.36 16.98 -9.29
C LEU A 165 -8.31 16.29 -10.15
N GLY A 166 -8.28 14.95 -10.16
CA GLY A 166 -7.34 14.19 -11.01
C GLY A 166 -5.90 14.15 -10.47
N GLY A 167 -5.72 14.49 -9.19
CA GLY A 167 -4.43 14.48 -8.48
C GLY A 167 -4.28 13.32 -7.48
N GLU A 168 -5.13 12.29 -7.57
CA GLU A 168 -5.17 11.12 -6.67
C GLU A 168 -3.81 10.42 -6.59
N ASN A 169 -3.14 10.30 -7.74
CA ASN A 169 -1.90 9.53 -7.89
C ASN A 169 -0.64 10.36 -7.59
N LEU A 170 -0.79 11.64 -7.24
CA LEU A 170 0.35 12.49 -6.88
C LEU A 170 0.80 12.20 -5.46
N HIS A 171 2.12 12.18 -5.24
CA HIS A 171 2.65 12.12 -3.88
C HIS A 171 2.22 13.34 -3.06
N VAL A 172 2.08 13.16 -1.75
CA VAL A 172 1.72 14.24 -0.81
C VAL A 172 2.60 15.47 -0.96
N LEU A 173 3.90 15.27 -1.22
CA LEU A 173 4.85 16.37 -1.41
C LEU A 173 4.60 17.13 -2.72
N ASP A 174 4.23 16.47 -3.80
CA ASP A 174 3.93 17.15 -5.07
C ASP A 174 2.63 17.95 -4.98
N ARG A 175 1.63 17.42 -4.27
CA ARG A 175 0.42 18.17 -3.92
C ARG A 175 0.77 19.40 -3.08
N LEU A 176 1.60 19.25 -2.03
CA LEU A 176 2.04 20.37 -1.20
C LEU A 176 2.80 21.43 -2.00
N ARG A 177 3.70 21.01 -2.89
CA ARG A 177 4.45 21.90 -3.79
C ARG A 177 3.52 22.70 -4.68
N TYR A 178 2.48 22.08 -5.21
CA TYR A 178 1.46 22.80 -5.96
C TYR A 178 0.74 23.84 -5.10
N LEU A 179 0.31 23.49 -3.87
CA LEU A 179 -0.32 24.44 -2.95
C LEU A 179 0.60 25.63 -2.64
N ASP A 180 1.90 25.38 -2.44
CA ASP A 180 2.92 26.42 -2.19
C ASP A 180 3.14 27.30 -3.43
N THR A 181 3.17 26.71 -4.62
CA THR A 181 3.24 27.46 -5.89
C THR A 181 2.01 28.35 -6.08
N VAL A 182 0.80 27.86 -5.82
CA VAL A 182 -0.42 28.69 -5.89
C VAL A 182 -0.36 29.83 -4.87
N ALA A 183 0.07 29.56 -3.64
CA ALA A 183 0.23 30.58 -2.61
C ALA A 183 1.29 31.63 -2.95
N ALA A 184 2.36 31.26 -3.67
CA ALA A 184 3.40 32.19 -4.13
C ALA A 184 2.96 33.09 -5.29
N LEU A 185 1.86 32.75 -5.96
CA LEU A 185 1.19 33.58 -6.98
C LEU A 185 0.12 34.50 -6.37
N LEU A 186 0.09 34.62 -5.04
CA LEU A 186 -0.72 35.56 -4.27
C LEU A 186 0.21 36.45 -3.42
N PRO A 187 -0.21 37.68 -3.03
CA PRO A 187 0.56 38.46 -2.07
C PRO A 187 0.86 37.65 -0.80
N TYR A 188 2.10 37.69 -0.30
CA TYR A 188 2.53 36.88 0.84
C TYR A 188 1.62 37.04 2.08
N GLY A 189 1.07 38.24 2.27
CA GLY A 189 0.04 38.63 3.24
C GLY A 189 -1.22 37.76 3.28
N VAL A 190 -1.61 37.20 2.13
CA VAL A 190 -2.82 36.37 1.97
C VAL A 190 -2.72 35.07 2.75
N ARG A 191 -1.50 34.59 3.06
CA ARG A 191 -1.29 33.39 3.88
C ARG A 191 -2.02 33.45 5.22
N THR A 192 -2.28 34.65 5.77
CA THR A 192 -3.07 34.84 7.01
C THR A 192 -4.56 34.48 6.89
N ARG A 193 -5.05 34.22 5.67
CA ARG A 193 -6.42 33.80 5.38
C ARG A 193 -6.50 32.53 4.53
N LEU A 194 -5.40 32.13 3.92
CA LEU A 194 -5.35 30.94 3.07
C LEU A 194 -5.38 29.68 3.93
N THR A 195 -6.31 28.79 3.62
CA THR A 195 -6.33 27.43 4.15
C THR A 195 -6.26 26.46 2.99
N ALA A 196 -5.43 25.45 3.10
CA ALA A 196 -5.20 24.52 2.01
C ALA A 196 -5.00 23.09 2.52
N SER A 197 -5.29 22.07 1.72
CA SER A 197 -4.98 20.69 2.08
C SER A 197 -4.53 19.86 0.89
N THR A 198 -3.56 18.97 1.12
CA THR A 198 -3.09 18.05 0.07
C THR A 198 -4.12 16.99 -0.28
N TRP A 199 -5.15 16.81 0.54
CA TRP A 199 -6.31 16.00 0.23
C TRP A 199 -7.51 16.45 1.05
N THR A 200 -8.72 16.14 0.60
CA THR A 200 -9.96 16.35 1.38
C THR A 200 -10.97 15.30 0.99
N ASP A 201 -11.77 14.86 1.95
CA ASP A 201 -12.96 14.08 1.68
C ASP A 201 -14.10 14.99 1.24
N SER A 202 -14.50 14.86 -0.03
CA SER A 202 -15.60 15.60 -0.64
C SER A 202 -16.96 15.43 0.06
N ALA A 203 -17.14 14.36 0.85
CA ALA A 203 -18.36 14.12 1.62
C ALA A 203 -18.40 14.94 2.92
N THR A 204 -17.25 15.45 3.39
CA THR A 204 -17.15 16.20 4.64
C THR A 204 -17.23 17.71 4.38
N SER A 205 -18.01 18.43 5.19
CA SER A 205 -18.05 19.88 5.09
C SER A 205 -16.85 20.52 5.81
N HIS A 206 -15.89 21.03 5.04
CA HIS A 206 -14.74 21.77 5.53
C HIS A 206 -14.72 23.22 5.01
N ARG A 207 -13.90 24.07 5.64
CA ARG A 207 -13.68 25.47 5.26
C ARG A 207 -12.38 25.71 4.48
N ILE A 208 -11.68 24.63 4.12
CA ILE A 208 -10.42 24.68 3.35
C ILE A 208 -10.65 25.33 1.98
N LYS A 209 -9.92 26.40 1.68
CA LYS A 209 -10.09 27.22 0.45
C LYS A 209 -9.46 26.60 -0.79
N LEU A 210 -8.38 25.86 -0.65
CA LEU A 210 -7.72 25.16 -1.76
C LEU A 210 -7.42 23.72 -1.35
N SER A 211 -8.03 22.73 -2.00
CA SER A 211 -7.72 21.34 -1.70
C SER A 211 -7.63 20.48 -2.94
N PHE A 212 -6.92 19.37 -2.85
CA PHE A 212 -7.14 18.24 -3.76
C PHE A 212 -8.29 17.38 -3.24
N ALA A 213 -9.07 16.79 -4.14
CA ALA A 213 -10.04 15.76 -3.78
C ALA A 213 -10.37 14.88 -5.00
N LYS A 214 -11.03 13.75 -4.73
CA LYS A 214 -11.58 12.88 -5.77
C LYS A 214 -12.74 13.52 -6.53
N ASN A 215 -13.59 14.26 -5.81
CA ASN A 215 -14.75 14.93 -6.38
C ASN A 215 -14.83 16.35 -5.82
N ALA A 216 -15.31 17.29 -6.63
CA ALA A 216 -15.58 18.63 -6.13
C ALA A 216 -16.86 18.64 -5.28
N LYS A 217 -16.82 19.37 -4.17
CA LYS A 217 -18.02 19.74 -3.42
C LYS A 217 -18.93 20.63 -4.28
N ARG A 218 -20.24 20.59 -4.01
CA ARG A 218 -21.27 21.33 -4.77
C ARG A 218 -20.96 22.82 -5.00
N ASP A 219 -20.37 23.46 -3.99
CA ASP A 219 -20.11 24.91 -3.98
C ASP A 219 -18.63 25.26 -4.20
N ALA A 220 -17.76 24.27 -4.42
CA ALA A 220 -16.37 24.49 -4.77
C ALA A 220 -16.20 24.55 -6.30
N PHE A 221 -15.29 25.39 -6.77
CA PHE A 221 -14.89 25.43 -8.17
C PHE A 221 -14.01 24.22 -8.48
N PRO A 222 -14.45 23.30 -9.37
CA PRO A 222 -13.61 22.19 -9.79
C PRO A 222 -12.53 22.69 -10.75
N LEU A 223 -11.27 22.44 -10.43
CA LEU A 223 -10.14 22.64 -11.32
C LEU A 223 -9.49 21.28 -11.57
N HIS A 224 -9.38 20.84 -12.82
CA HIS A 224 -8.74 19.56 -13.09
C HIS A 224 -7.22 19.74 -13.17
N TRP A 225 -6.48 18.77 -12.65
CA TRP A 225 -5.02 18.78 -12.67
C TRP A 225 -4.49 18.90 -14.10
N ASN A 226 -3.50 19.78 -14.31
CA ASN A 226 -2.90 20.09 -15.61
C ASN A 226 -3.88 20.59 -16.69
N THR A 227 -5.00 21.18 -16.30
CA THR A 227 -5.93 21.82 -17.24
C THR A 227 -6.58 23.06 -16.64
N THR A 228 -6.80 24.04 -17.48
CA THR A 228 -7.51 25.28 -17.16
C THR A 228 -8.97 25.26 -17.62
N ALA A 229 -9.41 24.16 -18.25
CA ALA A 229 -10.78 24.01 -18.71
C ALA A 229 -11.75 23.93 -17.50
N GLY A 230 -12.78 24.79 -17.50
CA GLY A 230 -13.72 24.88 -16.39
C GLY A 230 -14.91 25.78 -16.69
N ARG A 231 -15.63 26.15 -15.61
CA ARG A 231 -16.75 27.10 -15.67
C ARG A 231 -16.28 28.49 -16.15
N PRO A 232 -17.19 29.33 -16.69
CA PRO A 232 -16.86 30.69 -17.08
C PRO A 232 -16.27 31.46 -15.89
N TRP A 233 -15.13 32.12 -16.12
CA TRP A 233 -14.47 32.94 -15.11
C TRP A 233 -15.13 34.31 -14.99
N SER A 234 -15.10 34.87 -13.77
CA SER A 234 -15.44 36.28 -13.56
C SER A 234 -14.49 37.20 -14.36
N GLN A 235 -14.82 38.49 -14.45
CA GLN A 235 -13.94 39.47 -15.07
C GLN A 235 -12.63 39.63 -14.27
N THR A 236 -12.72 39.80 -12.95
CA THR A 236 -11.57 39.94 -12.05
C THR A 236 -10.63 38.73 -12.10
N THR A 237 -11.19 37.50 -12.16
CA THR A 237 -10.40 36.27 -12.33
C THR A 237 -9.61 36.28 -13.64
N ARG A 238 -10.25 36.70 -14.75
CA ARG A 238 -9.59 36.80 -16.06
C ARG A 238 -8.48 37.85 -16.05
N GLU A 239 -8.77 39.03 -15.53
CA GLU A 239 -7.81 40.13 -15.45
C GLU A 239 -6.55 39.74 -14.67
N TYR A 240 -6.71 39.09 -13.52
CA TYR A 240 -5.57 38.60 -12.74
C TYR A 240 -4.81 37.49 -13.45
N TYR A 241 -5.52 36.49 -13.99
CA TYR A 241 -4.90 35.40 -14.74
C TYR A 241 -4.05 35.94 -15.90
N ASP A 242 -4.60 36.86 -16.68
CA ASP A 242 -3.88 37.48 -17.80
C ASP A 242 -2.68 38.30 -17.32
N ALA A 243 -2.80 38.98 -16.17
CA ALA A 243 -1.70 39.70 -15.55
C ALA A 243 -0.53 38.77 -15.15
N LEU A 244 -0.84 37.55 -14.67
CA LEU A 244 0.16 36.52 -14.37
C LEU A 244 0.78 35.92 -15.63
N VAL A 245 0.00 35.72 -16.70
CA VAL A 245 0.48 35.16 -17.98
C VAL A 245 1.40 36.13 -18.73
N ARG A 246 1.13 37.44 -18.68
CA ARG A 246 1.92 38.46 -19.38
C ARG A 246 3.30 38.75 -18.79
N ARG A 247 3.64 38.16 -17.65
CA ARG A 247 4.87 38.44 -16.90
C ARG A 247 5.69 37.17 -16.66
N PRO A 248 7.03 37.26 -16.59
CA PRO A 248 7.85 36.12 -16.20
C PRO A 248 7.47 35.61 -14.79
N PRO A 249 7.24 34.29 -14.59
CA PRO A 249 6.80 33.78 -13.29
C PRO A 249 7.74 34.14 -12.12
N VAL A 250 9.05 34.20 -12.37
CA VAL A 250 10.03 34.51 -11.32
C VAL A 250 9.93 35.96 -10.82
N THR A 251 9.65 36.91 -11.71
CA THR A 251 9.50 38.32 -11.31
C THR A 251 8.20 38.53 -10.54
N VAL A 252 7.12 37.85 -10.96
CA VAL A 252 5.82 37.82 -10.28
C VAL A 252 5.96 37.25 -8.87
N VAL A 253 6.51 36.04 -8.74
CA VAL A 253 6.66 35.36 -7.45
C VAL A 253 7.55 36.17 -6.50
N ARG A 254 8.65 36.76 -7.01
CA ARG A 254 9.52 37.64 -6.21
C ARG A 254 8.78 38.88 -5.71
N ALA A 255 8.03 39.56 -6.57
CA ALA A 255 7.30 40.77 -6.20
C ALA A 255 6.19 40.48 -5.16
N LEU A 256 5.42 39.41 -5.37
CA LEU A 256 4.35 39.01 -4.46
C LEU A 256 4.88 38.48 -3.11
N ALA A 257 6.06 37.85 -3.09
CA ALA A 257 6.73 37.42 -1.87
C ALA A 257 7.11 38.60 -0.95
N ALA A 258 7.37 39.79 -1.50
CA ALA A 258 7.68 40.99 -0.72
C ALA A 258 6.44 41.65 -0.09
N ALA A 259 5.23 41.32 -0.54
CA ALA A 259 3.97 41.88 -0.03
C ALA A 259 3.51 41.15 1.25
N THR A 260 4.27 41.31 2.34
CA THR A 260 4.11 40.51 3.58
C THR A 260 3.08 41.05 4.58
N LYS A 261 2.57 42.27 4.38
CA LYS A 261 1.52 42.83 5.25
C LYS A 261 0.25 41.96 5.18
N PRO A 262 -0.37 41.58 6.32
CA PRO A 262 -1.59 40.78 6.32
C PRO A 262 -2.69 41.40 5.46
N VAL A 263 -3.23 40.63 4.52
CA VAL A 263 -4.29 41.09 3.63
C VAL A 263 -5.38 40.02 3.53
N GLY A 264 -6.64 40.45 3.56
CA GLY A 264 -7.79 39.58 3.32
C GLY A 264 -8.06 39.41 1.82
N PHE A 265 -8.72 38.32 1.43
CA PHE A 265 -9.04 38.06 0.02
C PHE A 265 -9.76 39.22 -0.67
N ARG A 266 -10.70 39.90 0.02
CA ARG A 266 -11.38 41.11 -0.48
C ARG A 266 -10.47 42.22 -1.01
N HIS A 267 -9.27 42.36 -0.45
CA HIS A 267 -8.30 43.40 -0.84
C HIS A 267 -7.07 42.81 -1.51
N ALA A 268 -7.02 41.48 -1.66
CA ALA A 268 -5.84 40.81 -2.18
C ALA A 268 -5.64 41.11 -3.67
N PHE A 269 -6.73 41.33 -4.43
CA PHE A 269 -6.65 41.75 -5.83
C PHE A 269 -6.00 43.12 -5.96
N ASP A 270 -6.50 44.13 -5.23
CA ASP A 270 -5.95 45.50 -5.27
C ASP A 270 -4.46 45.54 -4.90
N VAL A 271 -4.06 44.78 -3.87
CA VAL A 271 -2.65 44.67 -3.47
C VAL A 271 -1.83 43.96 -4.54
N ALA A 272 -2.34 42.88 -5.13
CA ALA A 272 -1.61 42.16 -6.16
C ALA A 272 -1.47 42.99 -7.43
N GLU A 273 -2.50 43.74 -7.82
CA GLU A 273 -2.45 44.69 -8.94
C GLU A 273 -1.39 45.76 -8.70
N ALA A 274 -1.45 46.46 -7.55
CA ALA A 274 -0.46 47.49 -7.20
C ALA A 274 0.98 46.95 -7.16
N VAL A 275 1.18 45.71 -6.69
CA VAL A 275 2.50 45.05 -6.70
C VAL A 275 2.96 44.74 -8.13
N LEU A 276 2.05 44.30 -9.00
CA LEU A 276 2.36 43.90 -10.38
C LEU A 276 2.46 45.07 -11.36
N GLU A 277 1.91 46.25 -11.05
CA GLU A 277 2.12 47.48 -11.82
C GLU A 277 3.61 47.84 -11.94
N GLY A 278 4.39 47.60 -10.90
CA GLY A 278 5.84 47.80 -10.90
C GLY A 278 6.65 46.68 -11.57
N VAL A 279 6.00 45.60 -12.04
CA VAL A 279 6.67 44.46 -12.67
C VAL A 279 6.50 44.56 -14.19
N PRO A 280 7.58 44.75 -14.96
CA PRO A 280 7.49 44.93 -16.42
C PRO A 280 6.88 43.68 -17.08
N ALA A 281 6.00 43.93 -18.06
CA ALA A 281 5.48 42.87 -18.91
C ALA A 281 6.58 42.35 -19.84
N THR A 282 6.45 41.10 -20.31
CA THR A 282 7.45 40.44 -21.18
C THR A 282 7.74 41.23 -22.48
N GLY A 283 6.84 42.13 -22.89
CA GLY A 283 7.00 43.01 -24.06
C GLY A 283 7.74 44.34 -23.83
N ASP A 284 7.92 44.77 -22.58
CA ASP A 284 8.58 46.04 -22.22
C ASP A 284 10.07 45.88 -21.88
N ILE A 285 10.62 44.67 -22.02
CA ILE A 285 12.07 44.42 -21.94
C ILE A 285 12.69 44.74 -23.30
N LEU A 286 12.57 45.99 -23.72
CA LEU A 286 13.45 46.61 -24.71
C LEU A 286 14.44 47.45 -23.90
N ASP A 287 15.73 47.15 -24.00
CA ASP A 287 16.85 47.84 -23.33
C ASP A 287 17.07 47.57 -21.83
N VAL A 288 17.24 46.31 -21.44
CA VAL A 288 18.22 46.02 -20.37
C VAL A 288 19.61 46.06 -21.03
N PRO A 289 20.52 46.98 -20.66
CA PRO A 289 21.91 46.90 -21.09
C PRO A 289 22.40 45.52 -20.67
N ALA A 290 22.91 44.75 -21.62
CA ALA A 290 23.45 43.43 -21.35
C ALA A 290 24.35 43.51 -20.10
N LEU A 291 23.90 42.92 -19.00
CA LEU A 291 24.78 42.57 -17.89
C LEU A 291 26.02 41.94 -18.54
N PRO A 292 27.25 42.34 -18.15
CA PRO A 292 28.44 41.68 -18.66
C PRO A 292 28.20 40.18 -18.47
N GLY A 293 28.16 39.46 -19.59
CA GLY A 293 27.82 38.05 -19.59
C GLY A 293 28.63 37.36 -18.49
N PRO A 294 28.05 36.38 -17.78
CA PRO A 294 28.81 35.60 -16.82
C PRO A 294 30.17 35.24 -17.45
N PRO A 295 31.29 35.37 -16.71
CA PRO A 295 32.60 35.02 -17.24
C PRO A 295 32.45 33.69 -17.94
N ALA A 296 32.93 33.62 -19.19
CA ALA A 296 32.76 32.47 -20.06
C ALA A 296 32.85 31.20 -19.20
N PRO A 297 31.80 30.36 -19.18
CA PRO A 297 31.86 29.10 -18.45
C PRO A 297 33.20 28.45 -18.79
N PRO A 298 33.99 27.95 -17.81
CA PRO A 298 35.12 27.10 -18.15
C PRO A 298 34.59 26.11 -19.17
N GLU A 299 35.15 26.09 -20.39
CA GLU A 299 34.63 25.35 -21.55
C GLU A 299 33.93 24.10 -21.03
N LEU A 300 32.60 24.17 -20.95
CA LEU A 300 31.83 23.02 -20.52
C LEU A 300 32.19 21.97 -21.57
N PRO A 301 32.62 20.78 -21.14
CA PRO A 301 32.98 19.71 -22.07
C PRO A 301 31.86 19.63 -23.09
N ALA A 302 32.23 19.70 -24.38
CA ALA A 302 31.32 19.73 -25.51
C ALA A 302 30.09 18.88 -25.18
N VAL A 303 28.89 19.47 -25.29
CA VAL A 303 27.62 18.72 -25.21
C VAL A 303 27.86 17.44 -25.99
N PRO A 304 27.84 16.26 -25.35
CA PRO A 304 28.16 15.04 -26.06
C PRO A 304 27.22 14.99 -27.26
N GLU A 305 27.78 14.98 -28.46
CA GLU A 305 27.04 15.05 -29.73
C GLU A 305 26.09 13.85 -29.94
N ASN A 306 25.99 12.96 -28.95
CA ASN A 306 25.04 11.86 -28.91
C ASN A 306 23.88 12.19 -27.95
N PRO A 307 22.64 12.36 -28.44
CA PRO A 307 21.49 12.33 -27.55
C PRO A 307 21.52 11.03 -26.76
N ALA A 308 21.43 11.11 -25.44
CA ALA A 308 21.47 9.94 -24.56
C ALA A 308 20.48 8.88 -25.05
N THR A 309 20.93 7.64 -25.21
CA THR A 309 20.08 6.54 -25.66
C THR A 309 19.16 6.06 -24.52
N ILE A 310 18.12 5.27 -24.83
CA ILE A 310 17.26 4.67 -23.79
C ILE A 310 18.11 3.77 -22.88
N GLU A 311 19.06 3.03 -23.46
CA GLU A 311 20.01 2.20 -22.72
C GLU A 311 20.87 3.01 -21.75
N ASP A 312 21.43 4.14 -22.19
CA ASP A 312 22.22 5.04 -21.32
C ASP A 312 21.40 5.55 -20.15
N LEU A 313 20.15 5.94 -20.40
CA LEU A 313 19.25 6.44 -19.37
C LEU A 313 18.80 5.33 -18.40
N LEU A 314 18.55 4.11 -18.88
CA LEU A 314 18.28 2.95 -18.01
C LEU A 314 19.49 2.64 -17.11
N HIS A 315 20.72 2.73 -17.64
CA HIS A 315 21.94 2.60 -16.85
C HIS A 315 22.07 3.72 -15.80
N ARG A 316 21.74 4.97 -16.14
CA ARG A 316 21.69 6.09 -15.20
C ARG A 316 20.64 5.88 -14.10
N CYS A 317 19.43 5.42 -14.45
CA CYS A 317 18.41 5.07 -13.45
C CYS A 317 18.92 4.00 -12.47
N ALA A 318 19.55 2.93 -12.98
CA ALA A 318 20.12 1.90 -12.11
C ALA A 318 21.24 2.45 -11.22
N ALA A 319 22.11 3.31 -11.74
CA ALA A 319 23.17 3.96 -10.95
C ALA A 319 22.56 4.86 -9.85
N ALA A 320 21.59 5.69 -10.20
CA ALA A 320 20.88 6.58 -9.27
C ALA A 320 20.14 5.82 -8.16
N LEU A 321 19.50 4.69 -8.48
CA LEU A 321 18.86 3.82 -7.49
C LEU A 321 19.89 3.23 -6.51
N ASN A 322 21.05 2.79 -7.01
CA ASN A 322 22.12 2.25 -6.17
C ASN A 322 22.74 3.32 -5.25
N THR A 323 22.93 4.54 -5.75
CA THR A 323 23.47 5.66 -4.96
C THR A 323 22.42 6.39 -4.13
N ARG A 324 21.13 6.07 -4.31
CA ARG A 324 19.96 6.74 -3.71
C ARG A 324 19.86 8.22 -4.09
N ASP A 325 20.30 8.57 -5.29
CA ASP A 325 20.15 9.90 -5.86
C ASP A 325 18.80 10.01 -6.59
N TYR A 326 17.74 10.30 -5.84
CA TYR A 326 16.39 10.41 -6.40
C TYR A 326 16.21 11.63 -7.32
N GLY A 327 17.08 12.64 -7.24
CA GLY A 327 17.07 13.77 -8.16
C GLY A 327 17.53 13.35 -9.55
N GLU A 328 18.68 12.66 -9.61
CA GLU A 328 19.20 12.09 -10.85
C GLU A 328 18.27 11.02 -11.42
N LEU A 329 17.65 10.20 -10.56
CA LEU A 329 16.63 9.24 -10.99
C LEU A 329 15.46 9.93 -11.70
N GLY A 330 14.96 11.04 -11.13
CA GLY A 330 13.88 11.83 -11.72
C GLY A 330 14.25 12.43 -13.08
N LEU A 331 15.47 12.96 -13.21
CA LEU A 331 15.98 13.49 -14.49
C LEU A 331 16.12 12.39 -15.55
N ALA A 332 16.71 11.25 -15.19
CA ALA A 332 16.87 10.12 -16.10
C ALA A 332 15.52 9.52 -16.52
N ALA A 333 14.57 9.38 -15.58
CA ALA A 333 13.22 8.90 -15.85
C ALA A 333 12.43 9.86 -16.76
N ALA A 334 12.56 11.17 -16.58
CA ALA A 334 11.98 12.15 -17.49
C ALA A 334 12.54 12.04 -18.92
N GLY A 335 13.86 11.82 -19.04
CA GLY A 335 14.50 11.53 -20.33
C GLY A 335 13.98 10.24 -20.97
N LEU A 336 13.85 9.16 -20.20
CA LEU A 336 13.29 7.89 -20.68
C LEU A 336 11.88 8.08 -21.21
N LYS A 337 11.04 8.82 -20.47
CA LYS A 337 9.67 9.12 -20.87
C LYS A 337 9.65 9.90 -22.19
N ALA A 338 10.46 10.95 -22.31
CA ALA A 338 10.52 11.77 -23.52
C ALA A 338 10.91 10.94 -24.76
N LEU A 339 11.92 10.07 -24.64
CA LEU A 339 12.33 9.19 -25.75
C LEU A 339 11.28 8.11 -26.05
N ALA A 340 10.67 7.52 -25.02
CA ALA A 340 9.62 6.51 -25.18
C ALA A 340 8.37 7.07 -25.86
N ASP A 341 8.02 8.33 -25.57
CA ASP A 341 6.88 9.01 -26.18
C ASP A 341 7.19 9.46 -27.62
N ALA A 342 8.46 9.75 -27.94
CA ALA A 342 8.89 10.13 -29.29
C ALA A 342 8.96 8.95 -30.27
N ARG A 343 9.29 7.75 -29.80
CA ARG A 343 9.45 6.56 -30.65
C ARG A 343 9.14 5.28 -29.89
N GLU A 344 8.24 4.47 -30.45
CA GLU A 344 7.99 3.13 -29.92
C GLU A 344 9.23 2.23 -30.16
N PRO A 345 9.79 1.58 -29.13
CA PRO A 345 10.95 0.70 -29.28
C PRO A 345 10.65 -0.50 -30.17
N SER A 346 11.58 -0.89 -31.05
CA SER A 346 11.42 -2.11 -31.84
C SER A 346 11.46 -3.35 -30.94
N ARG A 347 11.03 -4.52 -31.44
CA ARG A 347 11.13 -5.79 -30.68
C ARG A 347 12.56 -6.09 -30.23
N HIS A 348 13.55 -5.75 -31.06
CA HIS A 348 14.96 -5.94 -30.73
C HIS A 348 15.41 -4.96 -29.62
N ASP A 349 15.02 -3.69 -29.71
CA ASP A 349 15.30 -2.69 -28.67
C ASP A 349 14.66 -3.08 -27.34
N ARG A 350 13.39 -3.51 -27.35
CA ARG A 350 12.69 -4.01 -26.15
C ARG A 350 13.43 -5.17 -25.49
N ALA A 351 13.96 -6.11 -26.27
CA ALA A 351 14.75 -7.22 -25.72
C ALA A 351 16.03 -6.73 -25.01
N ARG A 352 16.72 -5.72 -25.58
CA ARG A 352 17.88 -5.08 -24.94
C ARG A 352 17.49 -4.31 -23.67
N HIS A 353 16.44 -3.49 -23.74
CA HIS A 353 15.93 -2.75 -22.59
C HIS A 353 15.53 -3.69 -21.46
N ARG A 354 14.79 -4.76 -21.78
CA ARG A 354 14.38 -5.81 -20.84
C ARG A 354 15.57 -6.40 -20.12
N GLN A 355 16.63 -6.74 -20.84
CA GLN A 355 17.86 -7.26 -20.25
C GLN A 355 18.46 -6.28 -19.22
N ILE A 356 18.53 -4.98 -19.53
CA ILE A 356 19.05 -3.96 -18.61
C ILE A 356 18.12 -3.81 -17.40
N ILE A 357 16.81 -3.78 -17.62
CA ILE A 357 15.80 -3.64 -16.58
C ILE A 357 15.88 -4.81 -15.58
N GLU A 358 15.91 -6.05 -16.08
CA GLU A 358 15.98 -7.26 -15.25
C GLU A 358 17.30 -7.40 -14.51
N THR A 359 18.42 -7.07 -15.15
CA THR A 359 19.75 -7.30 -14.55
C THR A 359 20.26 -6.14 -13.68
N ARG A 360 19.73 -4.92 -13.87
CA ARG A 360 20.24 -3.71 -13.20
C ARG A 360 19.15 -2.91 -12.49
N VAL A 361 18.10 -2.53 -13.19
CA VAL A 361 17.12 -1.54 -12.68
C VAL A 361 16.24 -2.15 -11.59
N LEU A 362 15.60 -3.29 -11.85
CA LEU A 362 14.71 -3.95 -10.89
C LEU A 362 15.44 -4.39 -9.61
N PRO A 363 16.63 -5.04 -9.68
CA PRO A 363 17.40 -5.36 -8.48
C PRO A 363 17.77 -4.11 -7.66
N ALA A 364 18.22 -3.03 -8.33
CA ALA A 364 18.58 -1.79 -7.64
C ALA A 364 17.36 -1.13 -6.97
N ALA A 365 16.20 -1.15 -7.64
CA ALA A 365 14.96 -0.63 -7.07
C ALA A 365 14.49 -1.42 -5.84
N ALA A 366 14.68 -2.74 -5.83
CA ALA A 366 14.29 -3.60 -4.72
C ALA A 366 15.23 -3.53 -3.49
N ALA A 367 16.48 -3.11 -3.67
CA ALA A 367 17.47 -3.02 -2.59
C ALA A 367 17.28 -1.79 -1.67
N GLY A 368 16.48 -0.80 -2.07
CA GLY A 368 16.26 0.44 -1.33
C GLY A 368 15.16 0.34 -0.26
N PRO A 369 15.28 1.04 0.89
CA PRO A 369 14.20 1.14 1.88
C PRO A 369 12.99 1.94 1.38
N ARG A 370 13.18 2.75 0.32
CA ARG A 370 12.13 3.42 -0.45
C ARG A 370 12.36 3.08 -1.91
N GLY A 371 11.43 2.32 -2.48
CA GLY A 371 11.41 2.06 -3.91
C GLY A 371 11.06 3.32 -4.71
N PRO A 372 11.32 3.31 -6.03
CA PRO A 372 10.78 4.32 -6.92
C PRO A 372 9.24 4.26 -6.95
N ASP A 373 8.61 5.32 -7.41
CA ASP A 373 7.15 5.39 -7.50
C ASP A 373 6.58 4.43 -8.58
N GLY A 374 5.27 4.24 -8.53
CA GLY A 374 4.57 3.40 -9.49
C GLY A 374 4.65 3.90 -10.93
N ALA A 375 4.84 5.20 -11.19
CA ALA A 375 4.91 5.74 -12.54
C ALA A 375 6.25 5.38 -13.21
N PHE A 376 7.33 5.38 -12.44
CA PHE A 376 8.63 4.88 -12.88
C PHE A 376 8.56 3.40 -13.24
N TYR A 377 7.96 2.56 -12.39
CA TYR A 377 7.78 1.14 -12.69
C TYR A 377 6.97 0.91 -13.96
N GLU A 378 5.86 1.62 -14.15
CA GLU A 378 5.05 1.52 -15.37
C GLU A 378 5.86 1.89 -16.61
N LEU A 379 6.64 2.96 -16.55
CA LEU A 379 7.50 3.41 -17.65
C LEU A 379 8.54 2.33 -18.04
N ILE A 380 9.28 1.80 -17.07
CA ILE A 380 10.30 0.79 -17.37
C ILE A 380 9.66 -0.52 -17.85
N LEU A 381 8.52 -0.91 -17.29
CA LEU A 381 7.81 -2.10 -17.75
C LEU A 381 7.33 -1.93 -19.19
N ARG A 382 6.79 -0.75 -19.56
CA ARG A 382 6.39 -0.45 -20.94
C ARG A 382 7.57 -0.52 -21.91
N LEU A 383 8.73 -0.05 -21.49
CA LEU A 383 9.97 -0.06 -22.30
C LEU A 383 10.53 -1.47 -22.52
N GLY A 384 10.50 -2.34 -21.51
CA GLY A 384 11.07 -3.70 -21.59
C GLY A 384 10.10 -4.78 -22.07
N TYR A 385 8.83 -4.65 -21.71
CA TYR A 385 7.81 -5.68 -21.93
C TYR A 385 6.76 -5.29 -22.96
N GLY A 386 6.60 -4.00 -23.26
CA GLY A 386 5.62 -3.48 -24.21
C GLY A 386 4.32 -3.07 -23.54
N HIS A 387 3.23 -3.05 -24.30
CA HIS A 387 1.95 -2.54 -23.82
C HIS A 387 1.14 -3.53 -23.00
N ALA A 388 1.44 -4.83 -23.09
CA ALA A 388 0.75 -5.86 -22.33
C ALA A 388 1.75 -6.82 -21.69
N LEU A 389 1.43 -7.30 -20.49
CA LEU A 389 2.23 -8.29 -19.79
C LEU A 389 1.67 -9.69 -20.03
N THR A 390 2.57 -10.62 -20.37
CA THR A 390 2.28 -12.06 -20.47
C THR A 390 2.69 -12.79 -19.19
N SER A 391 2.30 -14.06 -19.05
CA SER A 391 2.72 -14.90 -17.92
C SER A 391 4.24 -15.10 -17.87
N ALA A 392 4.87 -15.27 -19.05
CA ALA A 392 6.32 -15.36 -19.16
C ALA A 392 7.04 -14.08 -18.72
N ASP A 393 6.43 -12.91 -18.96
CA ASP A 393 6.99 -11.63 -18.52
C ASP A 393 6.90 -11.49 -17.00
N LEU A 394 5.76 -11.87 -16.39
CA LEU A 394 5.59 -11.86 -14.93
C LEU A 394 6.61 -12.77 -14.22
N ASP A 395 6.86 -13.97 -14.76
CA ASP A 395 7.90 -14.88 -14.26
C ASP A 395 9.30 -14.28 -14.41
N SER A 396 9.55 -13.57 -15.51
CA SER A 396 10.84 -12.91 -15.71
C SER A 396 11.06 -11.78 -14.69
N ILE A 397 10.05 -10.94 -14.46
CA ILE A 397 10.11 -9.83 -13.51
C ILE A 397 10.28 -10.33 -12.08
N THR A 398 9.51 -11.34 -11.68
CA THR A 398 9.57 -11.92 -10.32
C THR A 398 10.88 -12.66 -10.05
N ARG A 399 11.52 -13.23 -11.07
CA ARG A 399 12.89 -13.78 -10.95
C ARG A 399 13.95 -12.69 -10.84
N ALA A 400 13.77 -11.57 -11.54
CA ALA A 400 14.73 -10.47 -11.54
C ALA A 400 14.78 -9.75 -10.18
N ALA A 401 13.64 -9.57 -9.52
CA ALA A 401 13.56 -8.96 -8.20
C ALA A 401 12.33 -9.44 -7.44
N LEU A 402 12.42 -9.46 -6.09
CA LEU A 402 11.25 -9.58 -5.22
C LEU A 402 10.36 -8.34 -5.44
N PRO A 403 9.16 -8.46 -6.03
CA PRO A 403 8.42 -7.27 -6.41
C PRO A 403 7.84 -6.56 -5.20
N SER A 404 7.96 -5.23 -5.18
CA SER A 404 7.31 -4.37 -4.20
C SER A 404 5.82 -4.24 -4.48
N ALA A 405 5.07 -3.72 -3.50
CA ALA A 405 3.65 -3.38 -3.69
C ALA A 405 3.46 -2.38 -4.84
N ASP A 406 4.34 -1.38 -4.96
CA ASP A 406 4.31 -0.39 -6.04
C ASP A 406 4.57 -1.01 -7.43
N LEU A 407 5.46 -2.01 -7.51
CA LEU A 407 5.71 -2.74 -8.75
C LEU A 407 4.48 -3.57 -9.16
N TYR A 408 3.82 -4.27 -8.22
CA TYR A 408 2.56 -4.95 -8.51
C TYR A 408 1.44 -3.97 -8.89
N ALA A 409 1.36 -2.79 -8.26
CA ALA A 409 0.41 -1.75 -8.62
C ALA A 409 0.68 -1.17 -10.02
N ALA A 410 1.94 -1.09 -10.44
CA ALA A 410 2.31 -0.73 -11.81
C ALA A 410 1.93 -1.81 -12.82
N MET A 411 2.21 -3.09 -12.52
CA MET A 411 1.76 -4.22 -13.35
C MET A 411 0.23 -4.23 -13.49
N ALA A 412 -0.50 -3.92 -12.42
CA ALA A 412 -1.95 -3.91 -12.40
C ALA A 412 -2.59 -2.83 -13.29
N ARG A 413 -1.82 -1.80 -13.65
CA ARG A 413 -2.26 -0.74 -14.58
C ARG A 413 -1.94 -1.07 -16.04
N MET A 414 -1.09 -2.05 -16.28
CA MET A 414 -0.81 -2.53 -17.63
C MET A 414 -1.93 -3.46 -18.10
N PRO A 415 -2.28 -3.43 -19.40
CA PRO A 415 -2.99 -4.53 -20.03
C PRO A 415 -2.34 -5.89 -19.72
N LEU A 416 -3.14 -6.89 -19.38
CA LEU A 416 -2.67 -8.24 -19.04
C LEU A 416 -3.31 -9.22 -20.04
N ASP A 417 -2.48 -9.94 -20.79
CA ASP A 417 -2.91 -10.76 -21.93
C ASP A 417 -3.55 -12.10 -21.53
N ASP A 418 -3.48 -12.47 -20.25
CA ASP A 418 -3.92 -13.76 -19.72
C ASP A 418 -4.62 -13.58 -18.36
N ASP A 419 -5.77 -14.25 -18.20
CA ASP A 419 -6.55 -14.28 -16.96
C ASP A 419 -5.70 -14.75 -15.76
N LEU A 420 -4.75 -15.66 -16.01
CA LEU A 420 -3.81 -16.13 -14.98
C LEU A 420 -2.92 -15.00 -14.48
N VAL A 421 -2.43 -14.14 -15.37
CA VAL A 421 -1.62 -12.97 -15.03
C VAL A 421 -2.45 -11.97 -14.23
N GLN A 422 -3.70 -11.75 -14.64
CA GLN A 422 -4.63 -10.87 -13.91
C GLN A 422 -4.82 -11.33 -12.47
N VAL A 423 -5.04 -12.63 -12.26
CA VAL A 423 -5.20 -13.18 -10.90
C VAL A 423 -3.90 -13.05 -10.11
N ARG A 424 -2.75 -13.42 -10.68
CA ARG A 424 -1.45 -13.35 -9.97
C ARG A 424 -1.08 -11.93 -9.53
N VAL A 425 -1.36 -10.95 -10.38
CA VAL A 425 -1.13 -9.52 -10.07
C VAL A 425 -2.16 -9.02 -9.05
N ALA A 426 -3.44 -9.33 -9.22
CA ALA A 426 -4.51 -8.90 -8.33
C ALA A 426 -4.34 -9.38 -6.88
N VAL A 427 -3.91 -10.64 -6.70
CA VAL A 427 -3.66 -11.23 -5.36
C VAL A 427 -2.60 -10.46 -4.59
N ARG A 428 -1.66 -9.80 -5.29
CA ARG A 428 -0.51 -9.10 -4.70
C ARG A 428 -0.60 -7.57 -4.74
N ALA A 429 -1.60 -7.04 -5.42
CA ALA A 429 -1.96 -5.63 -5.41
C ALA A 429 -3.38 -5.44 -4.85
N PRO A 430 -3.60 -5.65 -3.54
CA PRO A 430 -4.94 -5.67 -2.95
C PRO A 430 -5.68 -4.33 -3.07
N GLU A 431 -4.96 -3.21 -3.21
CA GLU A 431 -5.53 -1.88 -3.38
C GLU A 431 -5.85 -1.53 -4.86
N SER A 432 -5.56 -2.44 -5.80
CA SER A 432 -5.81 -2.20 -7.22
C SER A 432 -7.26 -2.42 -7.64
N SER A 433 -7.66 -1.79 -8.74
CA SER A 433 -8.93 -2.07 -9.43
C SER A 433 -9.02 -3.53 -9.89
N LEU A 434 -7.89 -4.17 -10.20
CA LEU A 434 -7.83 -5.60 -10.53
C LEU A 434 -8.17 -6.49 -9.33
N ALA A 435 -7.77 -6.13 -8.10
CA ALA A 435 -8.19 -6.87 -6.91
C ALA A 435 -9.71 -6.88 -6.77
N HIS A 436 -10.36 -5.74 -7.01
CA HIS A 436 -11.82 -5.63 -7.00
C HIS A 436 -12.47 -6.42 -8.14
N MET A 437 -11.83 -6.49 -9.31
CA MET A 437 -12.30 -7.28 -10.43
C MET A 437 -12.22 -8.77 -10.12
N VAL A 438 -11.09 -9.25 -9.60
CA VAL A 438 -10.88 -10.65 -9.21
C VAL A 438 -11.80 -11.05 -8.06
N GLU A 439 -12.09 -10.13 -7.12
CA GLU A 439 -13.11 -10.33 -6.09
C GLU A 439 -14.53 -10.48 -6.65
N ARG A 440 -14.78 -10.04 -7.88
CA ARG A 440 -16.07 -10.22 -8.59
C ARG A 440 -16.05 -11.38 -9.58
N THR A 441 -14.88 -11.86 -10.00
CA THR A 441 -14.71 -13.02 -10.88
C THR A 441 -15.31 -14.27 -10.26
N ALA A 442 -16.07 -15.07 -11.01
CA ALA A 442 -16.65 -16.31 -10.50
C ALA A 442 -15.55 -17.26 -9.99
N ILE A 443 -15.78 -17.90 -8.84
CA ILE A 443 -14.81 -18.84 -8.25
C ILE A 443 -14.53 -20.02 -9.19
N SER A 444 -15.49 -20.44 -10.00
CA SER A 444 -15.30 -21.48 -11.02
C SER A 444 -14.23 -21.13 -12.05
N LEU A 445 -13.98 -19.83 -12.32
CA LEU A 445 -12.92 -19.38 -13.22
C LEU A 445 -11.55 -19.31 -12.53
N LEU A 446 -11.50 -19.17 -11.20
CA LEU A 446 -10.24 -19.11 -10.45
C LEU A 446 -9.66 -20.49 -10.12
N ILE A 447 -10.48 -21.54 -10.07
CA ILE A 447 -10.02 -22.90 -9.76
C ILE A 447 -9.06 -23.42 -10.86
N PRO A 448 -9.37 -23.32 -12.18
CA PRO A 448 -8.46 -23.76 -13.23
C PRO A 448 -7.11 -23.01 -13.19
N VAL A 449 -7.16 -21.71 -12.86
CA VAL A 449 -5.99 -20.84 -12.71
C VAL A 449 -5.07 -21.38 -11.59
N ALA A 450 -5.61 -21.64 -10.41
CA ALA A 450 -4.86 -22.22 -9.30
C ALA A 450 -4.37 -23.65 -9.57
N ALA A 451 -5.07 -24.40 -10.43
CA ALA A 451 -4.70 -25.77 -10.80
C ALA A 451 -3.55 -25.84 -11.81
N HIS A 452 -3.51 -24.94 -12.79
CA HIS A 452 -2.48 -24.93 -13.85
C HIS A 452 -1.14 -24.41 -13.35
N GLU A 453 -1.14 -23.56 -12.31
CA GLU A 453 0.08 -22.98 -11.75
C GLU A 453 0.23 -23.32 -10.26
N PRO A 454 0.46 -24.60 -9.91
CA PRO A 454 0.66 -25.02 -8.52
C PRO A 454 1.89 -24.37 -7.86
N SER A 455 2.74 -23.72 -8.64
CA SER A 455 3.96 -23.01 -8.21
C SER A 455 3.70 -21.65 -7.55
N ASP A 456 2.46 -21.15 -7.51
CA ASP A 456 2.13 -19.90 -6.84
C ASP A 456 1.29 -20.10 -5.54
N PRO A 457 1.94 -20.25 -4.38
CA PRO A 457 1.27 -20.44 -3.09
C PRO A 457 0.28 -19.34 -2.72
N GLU A 458 0.52 -18.09 -3.13
CA GLU A 458 -0.33 -16.96 -2.74
C GLU A 458 -1.68 -17.02 -3.45
N VAL A 459 -1.70 -17.42 -4.71
CA VAL A 459 -2.95 -17.61 -5.47
C VAL A 459 -3.80 -18.72 -4.83
N VAL A 460 -3.17 -19.82 -4.42
CA VAL A 460 -3.86 -20.93 -3.74
C VAL A 460 -4.42 -20.49 -2.38
N ARG A 461 -3.66 -19.72 -1.59
CA ARG A 461 -4.11 -19.17 -0.31
C ARG A 461 -5.27 -18.19 -0.48
N TYR A 462 -5.15 -17.28 -1.45
CA TYR A 462 -6.22 -16.34 -1.79
C TYR A 462 -7.51 -17.06 -2.22
N LEU A 463 -7.38 -18.06 -3.10
CA LEU A 463 -8.52 -18.86 -3.54
C LEU A 463 -9.17 -19.58 -2.36
N ARG A 464 -8.38 -20.21 -1.49
CA ARG A 464 -8.87 -20.84 -0.26
C ARG A 464 -9.65 -19.82 0.58
N ASP A 465 -9.05 -18.70 0.95
CA ASP A 465 -9.70 -17.70 1.82
C ASP A 465 -11.01 -17.18 1.22
N ARG A 466 -11.04 -16.99 -0.10
CA ARG A 466 -12.25 -16.57 -0.82
C ARG A 466 -13.32 -17.65 -0.85
N VAL A 467 -12.93 -18.90 -1.09
CA VAL A 467 -13.82 -20.06 -1.05
C VAL A 467 -14.39 -20.26 0.35
N THR A 468 -13.58 -20.18 1.40
CA THR A 468 -14.01 -20.28 2.80
C THR A 468 -14.97 -19.14 3.18
N ARG A 469 -14.68 -17.89 2.79
CA ARG A 469 -15.58 -16.72 2.99
C ARG A 469 -16.97 -16.91 2.36
N HIS A 470 -17.08 -17.74 1.33
CA HIS A 470 -18.32 -17.97 0.59
C HIS A 470 -18.84 -19.41 0.69
N ALA A 471 -18.32 -20.22 1.62
CA ALA A 471 -18.60 -21.65 1.70
C ALA A 471 -20.11 -21.95 1.74
N ASP A 472 -20.90 -21.20 2.53
CA ASP A 472 -22.35 -21.39 2.64
C ASP A 472 -23.10 -21.25 1.30
N ARG A 473 -22.62 -20.37 0.42
CA ARG A 473 -23.23 -20.14 -0.91
C ARG A 473 -22.73 -21.11 -1.96
N LEU A 474 -21.50 -21.60 -1.81
CA LEU A 474 -20.87 -22.50 -2.77
C LEU A 474 -21.20 -23.98 -2.50
N THR A 475 -21.55 -24.32 -1.26
CA THR A 475 -21.80 -25.69 -0.86
C THR A 475 -22.95 -26.32 -1.66
N GLY A 476 -22.65 -27.42 -2.36
CA GLY A 476 -23.62 -28.11 -3.22
C GLY A 476 -23.84 -27.46 -4.58
N ASN A 477 -23.07 -26.43 -4.94
CA ASN A 477 -23.09 -25.87 -6.29
C ASN A 477 -22.45 -26.85 -7.29
N ALA A 478 -23.27 -27.37 -8.21
CA ALA A 478 -22.85 -28.40 -9.17
C ALA A 478 -21.72 -27.95 -10.11
N GLU A 479 -21.67 -26.67 -10.48
CA GLU A 479 -20.60 -26.13 -11.33
C GLU A 479 -19.26 -26.13 -10.59
N ILE A 480 -19.24 -25.61 -9.36
CA ILE A 480 -18.04 -25.57 -8.53
C ILE A 480 -17.56 -26.99 -8.20
N ALA A 481 -18.48 -27.89 -7.85
CA ALA A 481 -18.16 -29.29 -7.60
C ALA A 481 -17.51 -29.94 -8.83
N ARG A 482 -18.08 -29.73 -10.03
CA ARG A 482 -17.53 -30.25 -11.28
C ARG A 482 -16.12 -29.73 -11.55
N VAL A 483 -15.89 -28.42 -11.39
CA VAL A 483 -14.58 -27.81 -11.65
C VAL A 483 -13.54 -28.28 -10.62
N LEU A 484 -13.91 -28.40 -9.34
CA LEU A 484 -13.04 -28.98 -8.32
C LEU A 484 -12.71 -30.46 -8.63
N GLU A 485 -13.69 -31.27 -9.03
CA GLU A 485 -13.47 -32.67 -9.43
C GLU A 485 -12.53 -32.79 -10.65
N GLU A 486 -12.69 -31.91 -11.63
CA GLU A 486 -11.90 -31.84 -12.86
C GLU A 486 -10.42 -31.52 -12.55
N HIS A 487 -10.18 -30.67 -11.55
CA HIS A 487 -8.84 -30.30 -11.08
C HIS A 487 -8.39 -31.03 -9.80
N VAL A 488 -8.96 -32.21 -9.52
CA VAL A 488 -8.57 -33.09 -8.39
C VAL A 488 -8.49 -32.34 -7.06
N PHE A 489 -9.47 -31.47 -6.82
CA PHE A 489 -9.62 -30.62 -5.63
C PHE A 489 -8.38 -29.78 -5.33
N LEU A 490 -7.63 -29.40 -6.37
CA LEU A 490 -6.39 -28.63 -6.25
C LEU A 490 -5.34 -29.30 -5.37
N SER A 491 -5.40 -30.63 -5.20
CA SER A 491 -4.54 -31.36 -4.27
C SER A 491 -3.04 -31.15 -4.51
N ALA A 492 -2.60 -31.09 -5.77
CA ALA A 492 -1.22 -30.74 -6.11
C ALA A 492 -0.85 -29.29 -5.72
N ALA A 493 -1.73 -28.33 -6.01
CA ALA A 493 -1.51 -26.91 -5.70
C ALA A 493 -1.53 -26.64 -4.19
N VAL A 494 -2.42 -27.32 -3.44
CA VAL A 494 -2.45 -27.29 -1.97
C VAL A 494 -1.16 -27.88 -1.40
N ALA A 495 -0.68 -29.00 -1.93
CA ALA A 495 0.59 -29.58 -1.48
C ALA A 495 1.78 -28.64 -1.70
N ALA A 496 1.80 -27.93 -2.84
CA ALA A 496 2.83 -26.95 -3.15
C ALA A 496 2.73 -25.66 -2.31
N ALA A 497 1.51 -25.22 -1.98
CA ALA A 497 1.28 -24.00 -1.20
C ALA A 497 1.59 -24.15 0.30
N TYR A 498 1.51 -25.38 0.82
CA TYR A 498 1.75 -25.73 2.23
C TYR A 498 2.78 -26.86 2.37
N PRO A 499 4.03 -26.67 1.89
CA PRO A 499 5.03 -27.73 1.89
C PRO A 499 5.39 -28.14 3.33
N GLY A 500 5.32 -29.45 3.61
CA GLY A 500 5.65 -30.01 4.93
C GLY A 500 4.58 -29.84 6.01
N ASP A 501 3.39 -29.33 5.67
CA ASP A 501 2.27 -29.17 6.60
C ASP A 501 1.05 -30.03 6.18
N PRO A 502 1.07 -31.35 6.44
CA PRO A 502 0.00 -32.25 6.05
C PRO A 502 -1.32 -31.95 6.77
N GLU A 503 -1.30 -31.33 7.96
CA GLU A 503 -2.52 -30.98 8.69
C GLU A 503 -3.26 -29.86 7.96
N THR A 504 -2.56 -28.78 7.60
CA THR A 504 -3.16 -27.70 6.81
C THR A 504 -3.61 -28.19 5.44
N GLN A 505 -2.82 -29.04 4.76
CA GLN A 505 -3.23 -29.66 3.50
C GLN A 505 -4.53 -30.46 3.63
N ALA A 506 -4.64 -31.33 4.65
CA ALA A 506 -5.86 -32.11 4.90
C ALA A 506 -7.07 -31.22 5.17
N ASN A 507 -6.91 -30.15 5.97
CA ASN A 507 -7.99 -29.24 6.32
C ASN A 507 -8.50 -28.47 5.09
N VAL A 508 -7.60 -27.95 4.25
CA VAL A 508 -7.99 -27.25 3.01
C VAL A 508 -8.72 -28.20 2.05
N LEU A 509 -8.26 -29.44 1.92
CA LEU A 509 -8.90 -30.44 1.07
C LEU A 509 -10.26 -30.90 1.65
N ASP A 510 -10.40 -30.98 2.97
CA ASP A 510 -11.68 -31.25 3.65
C ASP A 510 -12.69 -30.13 3.36
N GLU A 511 -12.26 -28.87 3.41
CA GLU A 511 -13.08 -27.70 3.03
C GLU A 511 -13.54 -27.79 1.57
N PHE A 512 -12.64 -28.09 0.62
CA PHE A 512 -13.02 -28.23 -0.80
C PHE A 512 -13.97 -29.40 -1.06
N LEU A 513 -13.77 -30.54 -0.39
CA LEU A 513 -14.70 -31.68 -0.45
C LEU A 513 -16.07 -31.32 0.13
N HIS A 514 -16.09 -30.59 1.26
CA HIS A 514 -17.31 -30.11 1.87
C HIS A 514 -18.09 -29.18 0.95
N ILE A 515 -17.41 -28.29 0.24
CA ILE A 515 -18.05 -27.38 -0.71
C ILE A 515 -18.60 -28.13 -1.92
N ALA A 516 -17.84 -29.08 -2.47
CA ALA A 516 -18.29 -29.83 -3.63
C ALA A 516 -19.48 -30.76 -3.33
N TYR A 517 -19.51 -31.37 -2.15
CA TYR A 517 -20.45 -32.47 -1.86
C TYR A 517 -21.34 -32.24 -0.64
N GLY A 518 -21.19 -31.12 0.05
CA GLY A 518 -21.84 -30.88 1.34
C GLY A 518 -21.19 -31.66 2.50
N PRO A 519 -21.88 -31.74 3.65
CA PRO A 519 -21.34 -32.36 4.86
C PRO A 519 -21.14 -33.87 4.77
N SER A 520 -21.61 -34.54 3.72
CA SER A 520 -21.53 -35.99 3.57
C SER A 520 -21.47 -36.38 2.10
N PRO A 521 -20.26 -36.49 1.50
CA PRO A 521 -20.11 -37.02 0.16
C PRO A 521 -20.65 -38.47 0.07
N ALA A 522 -21.32 -38.78 -1.04
CA ALA A 522 -21.84 -40.12 -1.31
C ALA A 522 -20.69 -41.14 -1.54
N ASP A 523 -20.95 -42.41 -1.23
CA ASP A 523 -19.95 -43.49 -1.25
C ASP A 523 -19.32 -43.72 -2.63
N ASP A 524 -20.12 -43.54 -3.69
CA ASP A 524 -19.69 -43.64 -5.08
C ASP A 524 -18.68 -42.54 -5.46
N ARG A 525 -18.90 -41.30 -5.00
CA ARG A 525 -18.00 -40.16 -5.22
C ARG A 525 -16.65 -40.35 -4.53
N LEU A 526 -16.67 -40.82 -3.29
CA LEU A 526 -15.46 -41.19 -2.56
C LEU A 526 -14.70 -42.34 -3.24
N GLY A 527 -15.43 -43.33 -3.78
CA GLY A 527 -14.87 -44.41 -4.59
C GLY A 527 -14.18 -43.88 -5.85
N ALA A 528 -14.77 -42.90 -6.53
CA ALA A 528 -14.18 -42.27 -7.72
C ALA A 528 -12.89 -41.50 -7.40
N ILE A 529 -12.83 -40.78 -6.27
CA ILE A 529 -11.61 -40.11 -5.80
C ILE A 529 -10.52 -41.14 -5.47
N ALA A 530 -10.86 -42.20 -4.74
CA ALA A 530 -9.94 -43.30 -4.44
C ALA A 530 -9.44 -44.02 -5.70
N ALA A 531 -10.28 -44.13 -6.74
CA ALA A 531 -9.90 -44.70 -8.02
C ALA A 531 -8.85 -43.85 -8.77
N ARG A 532 -8.72 -42.57 -8.45
CA ARG A 532 -7.72 -41.66 -9.04
C ARG A 532 -6.39 -41.60 -8.26
N ALA A 533 -6.31 -42.20 -7.08
CA ALA A 533 -5.17 -42.12 -6.16
C ALA A 533 -3.91 -42.90 -6.60
N VAL A 534 -3.22 -42.40 -7.63
CA VAL A 534 -1.91 -42.91 -8.06
C VAL A 534 -0.78 -41.98 -7.60
N GLU A 535 -1.09 -40.71 -7.29
CA GLU A 535 -0.09 -39.69 -6.98
C GLU A 535 -0.01 -39.33 -5.49
N PRO A 536 1.18 -38.98 -4.94
CA PRO A 536 1.38 -38.72 -3.51
C PRO A 536 0.47 -37.63 -2.93
N HIS A 537 0.18 -36.57 -3.68
CA HIS A 537 -0.69 -35.49 -3.23
C HIS A 537 -2.16 -35.92 -3.10
N ILE A 538 -2.58 -36.99 -3.79
CA ILE A 538 -3.92 -37.56 -3.67
C ILE A 538 -4.08 -38.33 -2.36
N ALA A 539 -3.00 -38.79 -1.73
CA ALA A 539 -3.06 -39.41 -0.41
C ALA A 539 -3.67 -38.45 0.62
N MET A 540 -3.29 -37.17 0.59
CA MET A 540 -3.85 -36.16 1.48
C MET A 540 -5.32 -35.87 1.22
N LEU A 541 -5.74 -35.93 -0.05
CA LEU A 541 -7.16 -35.86 -0.41
C LEU A 541 -7.95 -37.04 0.15
N LEU A 542 -7.38 -38.25 0.17
CA LEU A 542 -8.00 -39.41 0.81
C LEU A 542 -8.08 -39.29 2.34
N VAL A 543 -7.05 -38.72 2.97
CA VAL A 543 -7.05 -38.44 4.41
C VAL A 543 -8.14 -37.43 4.76
N ALA A 544 -8.25 -36.36 3.98
CA ALA A 544 -9.32 -35.37 4.12
C ALA A 544 -10.70 -36.03 3.98
N ALA A 545 -10.92 -36.79 2.90
CA ALA A 545 -12.17 -37.49 2.64
C ALA A 545 -12.55 -38.50 3.74
N ALA A 546 -11.58 -39.22 4.29
CA ALA A 546 -11.80 -40.12 5.43
C ALA A 546 -12.18 -39.34 6.70
N SER A 547 -11.57 -38.17 6.91
CA SER A 547 -11.83 -37.29 8.05
C SER A 547 -13.24 -36.69 7.98
N THR A 548 -13.71 -36.26 6.80
CA THR A 548 -15.09 -35.80 6.58
C THR A 548 -16.10 -36.86 7.02
N ARG A 549 -15.81 -38.14 6.71
CA ARG A 549 -16.68 -39.28 7.02
C ARG A 549 -16.65 -39.70 8.49
N ALA A 550 -15.46 -39.69 9.11
CA ALA A 550 -15.26 -40.10 10.50
C ALA A 550 -16.03 -39.22 11.50
N ARG A 551 -16.38 -37.99 11.12
CA ARG A 551 -17.24 -37.11 11.93
C ARG A 551 -18.68 -37.65 12.07
N ARG A 552 -19.12 -38.68 11.34
CA ARG A 552 -20.52 -39.15 11.35
C ARG A 552 -20.78 -40.66 11.38
N THR A 553 -20.03 -41.56 10.71
CA THR A 553 -20.37 -43.02 10.67
C THR A 553 -19.23 -43.99 10.29
N ARG A 554 -19.37 -45.30 10.61
CA ARG A 554 -18.39 -46.40 10.38
C ARG A 554 -18.10 -46.70 8.89
N PRO A 555 -16.86 -47.07 8.49
CA PRO A 555 -16.38 -46.97 7.10
C PRO A 555 -16.27 -48.33 6.35
N ARG A 556 -17.37 -48.87 5.83
CA ARG A 556 -17.36 -50.18 5.12
C ARG A 556 -17.05 -50.08 3.60
N ALA A 557 -17.54 -49.06 2.90
CA ALA A 557 -17.41 -48.93 1.44
C ALA A 557 -16.01 -48.50 0.97
N LEU A 558 -15.41 -47.49 1.62
CA LEU A 558 -14.04 -47.03 1.36
C LEU A 558 -13.02 -48.17 1.52
N TRP A 559 -13.27 -49.06 2.49
CA TRP A 559 -12.46 -50.25 2.73
C TRP A 559 -12.48 -51.22 1.55
N GLN A 560 -13.65 -51.48 0.95
CA GLN A 560 -13.76 -52.42 -0.18
C GLN A 560 -13.04 -51.90 -1.43
N ALA A 561 -13.11 -50.60 -1.70
CA ALA A 561 -12.41 -49.95 -2.82
C ALA A 561 -10.89 -49.99 -2.66
N LEU A 562 -10.36 -49.70 -1.46
CA LEU A 562 -8.92 -49.72 -1.19
C LEU A 562 -8.35 -51.16 -1.14
N ARG A 563 -9.12 -52.14 -0.63
CA ARG A 563 -8.72 -53.55 -0.57
C ARG A 563 -8.58 -54.17 -1.97
N GLY A 564 -9.47 -53.83 -2.90
CA GLY A 564 -9.40 -54.30 -4.28
C GLY A 564 -8.10 -53.88 -4.99
N ARG A 565 -7.56 -52.70 -4.66
CA ARG A 565 -6.35 -52.16 -5.29
C ARG A 565 -5.05 -52.62 -4.64
N ALA A 566 -5.02 -52.77 -3.32
CA ALA A 566 -3.91 -53.43 -2.63
C ALA A 566 -3.72 -54.89 -3.09
N GLY A 567 -4.81 -55.54 -3.53
CA GLY A 567 -4.76 -56.85 -4.20
C GLY A 567 -4.14 -56.82 -5.60
N LEU A 568 -4.29 -55.72 -6.34
CA LEU A 568 -3.76 -55.55 -7.71
C LEU A 568 -2.27 -55.12 -7.74
N LEU A 569 -1.78 -54.48 -6.68
CA LEU A 569 -0.36 -54.08 -6.55
C LEU A 569 0.55 -55.21 -6.03
N ARG A 570 -0.01 -56.38 -5.68
CA ARG A 570 0.78 -57.60 -5.46
C ARG A 570 1.26 -58.14 -6.80
N ARG A 571 2.48 -57.78 -7.21
CA ARG A 571 3.25 -58.61 -8.14
C ARG A 571 3.38 -60.02 -7.52
N PRO A 572 3.16 -61.11 -8.27
CA PRO A 572 3.54 -62.43 -7.79
C PRO A 572 5.07 -62.46 -7.62
N ALA A 573 5.53 -62.80 -6.42
CA ALA A 573 6.93 -63.13 -6.22
C ALA A 573 7.26 -64.41 -7.02
N PRO A 574 8.37 -64.44 -7.79
CA PRO A 574 8.82 -65.67 -8.40
C PRO A 574 9.51 -66.54 -7.34
N GLY A 575 8.91 -67.70 -7.07
CA GLY A 575 9.57 -68.89 -6.50
C GLY A 575 10.11 -68.78 -5.07
N ALA A 576 9.44 -69.46 -4.13
CA ALA A 576 10.11 -70.13 -3.01
C ALA A 576 9.18 -71.20 -2.40
N GLU A 577 9.71 -72.42 -2.36
CA GLU A 577 9.13 -73.64 -1.78
C GLU A 577 9.03 -73.60 -0.24
N PRO A 578 8.27 -74.54 0.39
CA PRO A 578 7.89 -74.47 1.79
C PRO A 578 8.86 -75.24 2.70
N GLY A 579 9.13 -74.68 3.89
CA GLY A 579 9.86 -75.40 4.92
C GLY A 579 9.73 -74.82 6.33
N GLY A 580 8.98 -75.52 7.18
CA GLY A 580 9.32 -75.71 8.60
C GLY A 580 8.76 -74.73 9.65
N PRO A 581 8.01 -75.22 10.67
CA PRO A 581 7.53 -74.42 11.79
C PRO A 581 8.42 -74.54 13.04
N GLY A 582 8.54 -73.44 13.77
CA GLY A 582 9.05 -73.39 15.15
C GLY A 582 9.23 -71.93 15.57
N ALA A 583 9.09 -71.50 16.81
CA ALA A 583 8.59 -72.06 18.06
C ALA A 583 8.34 -70.84 18.97
N ALA A 584 7.46 -71.00 19.94
CA ALA A 584 7.01 -69.97 20.87
C ALA A 584 8.09 -69.53 21.88
N GLY A 585 7.93 -68.32 22.43
CA GLY A 585 8.65 -67.81 23.60
C GLY A 585 8.01 -66.51 24.11
N PRO A 586 7.51 -66.43 25.37
CA PRO A 586 6.59 -65.40 25.82
C PRO A 586 7.23 -64.23 26.60
N ALA A 587 6.36 -63.25 26.86
CA ALA A 587 6.55 -61.96 27.51
C ALA A 587 7.11 -61.99 28.94
N VAL A 588 7.74 -60.86 29.32
CA VAL A 588 7.97 -60.44 30.70
C VAL A 588 7.36 -59.05 30.88
N ALA A 589 6.42 -58.96 31.83
CA ALA A 589 5.87 -57.72 32.36
C ALA A 589 6.66 -57.30 33.61
N VAL A 590 6.82 -56.00 33.83
CA VAL A 590 7.25 -55.41 35.11
C VAL A 590 6.36 -54.21 35.40
N ASP A 591 5.77 -54.23 36.59
CA ASP A 591 4.84 -53.26 37.15
C ASP A 591 5.52 -52.32 38.17
N ALA A 592 4.87 -51.16 38.36
CA ALA A 592 4.83 -50.28 39.55
C ALA A 592 5.98 -49.26 39.79
N PRO A 593 5.78 -48.20 40.63
CA PRO A 593 4.55 -47.66 41.23
C PRO A 593 4.37 -46.12 41.14
N ILE A 594 3.17 -45.70 41.54
CA ILE A 594 2.69 -44.33 41.82
C ILE A 594 3.22 -43.87 43.20
N SER A 595 3.54 -42.58 43.35
CA SER A 595 3.64 -41.92 44.66
C SER A 595 2.96 -40.55 44.64
N ASP A 596 2.01 -40.42 45.56
CA ASP A 596 1.32 -39.22 45.99
C ASP A 596 2.25 -38.32 46.84
N THR A 597 2.04 -37.01 46.83
CA THR A 597 2.12 -36.13 48.02
C THR A 597 1.73 -34.69 47.67
N ALA A 598 0.66 -34.21 48.32
CA ALA A 598 0.38 -32.79 48.52
C ALA A 598 1.19 -32.24 49.72
N PRO A 599 1.23 -30.91 49.91
CA PRO A 599 0.38 -30.35 50.97
C PRO A 599 -0.24 -28.97 50.71
N THR A 600 -1.24 -28.71 51.55
CA THR A 600 -2.10 -27.52 51.81
C THR A 600 -1.27 -26.35 52.39
N ARG A 601 -1.63 -25.04 52.36
CA ARG A 601 -2.81 -24.38 52.96
C ARG A 601 -2.74 -22.83 52.78
N SER A 602 -3.90 -22.15 52.64
CA SER A 602 -4.36 -20.92 53.36
C SER A 602 -3.66 -19.56 53.08
N PHE A 603 -4.26 -18.35 52.97
CA PHE A 603 -5.62 -17.75 53.03
C PHE A 603 -5.45 -16.26 52.63
N LEU A 604 -6.39 -15.62 51.91
CA LEU A 604 -7.11 -14.39 52.35
C LEU A 604 -8.11 -13.85 51.30
N ARG A 605 -9.30 -13.55 51.83
CA ARG A 605 -10.45 -12.73 51.37
C ARG A 605 -10.04 -11.44 50.62
N THR A 606 -10.78 -10.82 49.69
CA THR A 606 -12.22 -10.48 49.62
C THR A 606 -12.54 -9.76 48.29
N ARG A 607 -13.67 -10.06 47.64
CA ARG A 607 -14.78 -9.14 47.23
C ARG A 607 -15.51 -9.65 45.98
N ARG A 608 -16.82 -9.82 46.13
CA ARG A 608 -17.79 -10.11 45.07
C ARG A 608 -17.92 -8.92 44.11
N ARG A 609 -17.80 -9.18 42.80
CA ARG A 609 -18.55 -8.49 41.74
C ARG A 609 -18.89 -9.51 40.64
N HIS A 610 -20.09 -9.39 40.08
CA HIS A 610 -20.66 -10.27 39.08
C HIS A 610 -19.88 -10.25 37.76
N GLY A 611 -19.50 -11.43 37.28
CA GLY A 611 -18.98 -11.71 35.93
C GLY A 611 -18.73 -13.21 35.80
N GLY A 612 -19.44 -13.90 34.91
CA GLY A 612 -19.26 -15.33 34.65
C GLY A 612 -17.89 -15.61 34.01
N PRO A 613 -17.27 -16.78 34.26
CA PRO A 613 -15.92 -17.06 33.80
C PRO A 613 -15.92 -17.42 32.30
N PRO A 614 -14.82 -17.13 31.58
CA PRO A 614 -14.61 -17.66 30.24
C PRO A 614 -14.38 -19.18 30.31
N VAL A 615 -14.99 -19.91 29.38
CA VAL A 615 -14.79 -21.35 29.24
C VAL A 615 -13.38 -21.59 28.69
N LEU A 616 -12.50 -22.15 29.51
CA LEU A 616 -11.20 -22.66 29.06
C LEU A 616 -11.42 -24.02 28.35
N PRO A 617 -10.70 -24.32 27.26
CA PRO A 617 -10.74 -25.64 26.63
C PRO A 617 -10.26 -26.71 27.61
N SER A 618 -10.85 -27.90 27.55
CA SER A 618 -10.53 -28.97 28.49
C SER A 618 -9.12 -29.51 28.23
N ALA A 619 -8.42 -29.98 29.27
CA ALA A 619 -7.13 -30.65 29.15
C ALA A 619 -7.16 -31.86 28.17
N ALA A 620 -8.34 -32.42 27.91
CA ALA A 620 -8.53 -33.48 26.92
C ALA A 620 -8.42 -32.97 25.47
N ASP A 621 -8.75 -31.71 25.18
CA ASP A 621 -8.64 -31.11 23.85
C ASP A 621 -7.19 -30.71 23.53
N GLU A 622 -6.43 -30.33 24.56
CA GLU A 622 -5.00 -30.01 24.45
C GLU A 622 -4.14 -31.27 24.29
N HIS A 623 -4.43 -32.34 25.06
CA HIS A 623 -3.81 -33.66 24.86
C HIS A 623 -4.14 -34.28 23.49
N ARG A 624 -5.35 -34.04 22.95
CA ARG A 624 -5.73 -34.50 21.59
C ARG A 624 -5.02 -33.72 20.49
N ARG A 625 -4.72 -32.44 20.68
CA ARG A 625 -3.89 -31.65 19.75
C ARG A 625 -2.44 -32.13 19.75
N VAL A 626 -1.83 -32.33 20.93
CA VAL A 626 -0.43 -32.77 21.04
C VAL A 626 -0.21 -34.18 20.45
N ALA A 627 -1.16 -35.11 20.66
CA ALA A 627 -1.08 -36.46 20.09
C ALA A 627 -1.28 -36.52 18.56
N ARG A 628 -1.94 -35.51 17.95
CA ARG A 628 -2.07 -35.40 16.48
C ARG A 628 -0.78 -34.93 15.82
N VAL A 629 -0.07 -34.00 16.46
CA VAL A 629 1.14 -33.34 15.92
C VAL A 629 2.34 -34.28 15.92
N GLU A 630 2.55 -35.06 16.98
CA GLU A 630 3.66 -36.02 17.05
C GLU A 630 3.47 -37.22 16.09
N LEU A 631 2.23 -37.62 15.83
CA LEU A 631 1.91 -38.76 14.98
C LEU A 631 2.00 -38.44 13.48
N ALA A 632 1.58 -37.24 13.06
CA ALA A 632 1.71 -36.77 11.68
C ALA A 632 3.19 -36.60 11.28
N ARG A 633 4.03 -36.15 12.22
CA ARG A 633 5.49 -36.05 12.03
C ARG A 633 6.15 -37.41 11.87
N PHE A 634 5.72 -38.44 12.62
CA PHE A 634 6.31 -39.78 12.56
C PHE A 634 6.00 -40.54 11.25
N LEU A 635 4.83 -40.28 10.66
CA LEU A 635 4.34 -40.99 9.47
C LEU A 635 4.98 -40.51 8.16
N VAL A 636 5.38 -39.24 8.05
CA VAL A 636 5.97 -38.66 6.82
C VAL A 636 7.43 -39.10 6.58
N ILE A 637 8.14 -39.55 7.61
CA ILE A 637 9.61 -39.71 7.56
C ILE A 637 10.07 -41.11 7.10
N MET A 638 9.23 -42.17 7.12
CA MET A 638 9.76 -43.55 7.08
C MET A 638 9.20 -44.54 6.04
N VAL A 639 8.19 -44.23 5.19
CA VAL A 639 7.62 -45.28 4.31
C VAL A 639 7.13 -44.81 2.93
N PRO A 640 7.38 -45.55 1.83
CA PRO A 640 6.83 -45.23 0.50
C PRO A 640 5.30 -45.25 0.47
N GLY A 641 4.70 -44.33 -0.29
CA GLY A 641 3.32 -43.83 -0.17
C GLY A 641 2.14 -44.83 -0.16
N ALA A 642 2.33 -46.09 -0.57
CA ALA A 642 1.26 -47.09 -0.52
C ALA A 642 0.97 -47.61 0.90
N VAL A 643 1.99 -47.66 1.77
CA VAL A 643 1.83 -48.11 3.16
C VAL A 643 1.33 -46.98 4.07
N LEU A 644 1.63 -45.71 3.73
CA LEU A 644 1.14 -44.53 4.43
C LEU A 644 -0.40 -44.43 4.38
N ALA A 645 -0.97 -44.65 3.20
CA ALA A 645 -2.43 -44.67 3.03
C ALA A 645 -3.09 -45.78 3.86
N LEU A 646 -2.49 -46.98 3.91
CA LEU A 646 -2.97 -48.12 4.71
C LEU A 646 -2.78 -47.93 6.22
N ALA A 647 -1.68 -47.32 6.66
CA ALA A 647 -1.39 -47.05 8.07
C ALA A 647 -2.28 -45.93 8.63
N VAL A 648 -2.49 -44.86 7.86
CA VAL A 648 -3.44 -43.78 8.21
C VAL A 648 -4.87 -44.32 8.22
N LEU A 649 -5.25 -45.20 7.29
CA LEU A 649 -6.56 -45.88 7.31
C LEU A 649 -6.72 -46.82 8.52
N TYR A 650 -5.67 -47.54 8.91
CA TYR A 650 -5.70 -48.48 10.03
C TYR A 650 -5.84 -47.74 11.38
N LEU A 651 -5.20 -46.57 11.53
CA LEU A 651 -5.25 -45.75 12.74
C LEU A 651 -6.55 -44.95 12.90
N VAL A 652 -7.17 -44.50 11.80
CA VAL A 652 -8.50 -43.84 11.84
C VAL A 652 -9.62 -44.83 12.23
N ILE A 653 -9.37 -46.14 12.12
CA ILE A 653 -10.35 -47.20 12.32
C ILE A 653 -10.08 -48.03 13.59
N GLY A 654 -8.88 -47.94 14.17
CA GLY A 654 -8.47 -48.62 15.40
C GLY A 654 -8.78 -47.88 16.70
N ARG A 655 -9.88 -47.11 16.77
CA ARG A 655 -10.44 -46.55 18.02
C ARG A 655 -11.94 -46.78 18.11
#